data_AF-A0A967NLQ2-F1
#
_entry.id   AF-A0A967NLQ2-F1
#
_cell.length_a   1.000
_cell.length_b   1.000
_cell.length_c   1.000
_cell.angle_alpha   90.00
_cell.angle_beta   90.00
_cell.angle_gamma   90.00
#
_symmetry.space_group_name_H-M   'P 1'
#
loop_
_entity.id
_entity.type
_entity.pdbx_description
1 polymer ?
#
loop_
_entity_poly.entity_id
_entity_poly.type
_entity_poly.pdbx_seq_one_letter_code
_entity_poly.pdbx_strand_id
1 'polypeptide(L)'
;MPQPQLADSRGRTVRLLSWPLGAALAFVGALAAAGAIYSVGVNGPLLLDDIPNLSPLLGGRGLDAGGWRALLWTESGPLGRPVAMATFLLNALTSGNDTAVWKWTNSMLHLLTGLVVFWLSAHTWCIRNAKPGPRCWYAALVIGAVWLLHPLQVSTVLYTVQRMTQLSALFVFSGLLAYVLARKQQLEGRSGYPLLAVCFLVFLPLATLSKENGALLVPLAFLVEMCLFRFEGTTQARRTLAVGFGLFLVVPLLYGGFLIIRHYEAILVDGYLVRPFTLQERVLTEFRVLFLYIQQLILPIQQTMGFVHDDIAISRGWLAPPTTLLSLAGLSALLVAAWLVRDRAPLVTLGILFFFTGHSLESTLLPLEIAFEHRNYAPSYGVFVAMVAAVAAFAPSPGMRIGGSAVACAILAALTLFRVQTWASEVTLLSYTYQTHPDSERVNAVFAERLTGAGRYQQALALLESRDGAGAALQRLYIRCLMDQRIAAPDIDAVSASLQPFVDHYVASGLMEVGRLGITGVCRLPHARYAELVERALKLPVIDPTTRQKLLMYQAHYLWYLEEADAALETLRRAHATQPGNVVPLLLATEYLLHLRRTQEAQAEFERALQAAAGLPVPYSGLVRRVEEKLARCTRGGGCPASTSGAVVLEPQTDNVVE
;
A
#
# COMPACT_ATOMS: atom_id res chain seq x y z
N MET A 1 41.74 -9.03 24.65
CA MET A 1 41.83 -10.50 24.82
C MET A 1 42.55 -11.06 23.61
N PRO A 2 43.59 -11.88 23.77
CA PRO A 2 44.15 -12.66 22.67
C PRO A 2 43.08 -13.64 22.16
N GLN A 3 43.05 -13.92 20.85
CA GLN A 3 42.15 -14.91 20.28
C GLN A 3 42.39 -16.30 20.91
N PRO A 4 41.36 -17.07 21.28
CA PRO A 4 41.55 -18.44 21.73
C PRO A 4 42.04 -19.30 20.57
N GLN A 5 43.24 -19.85 20.71
CA GLN A 5 43.81 -20.84 19.80
C GLN A 5 43.34 -22.22 20.27
N LEU A 6 42.41 -22.84 19.54
CA LEU A 6 42.10 -24.27 19.70
C LEU A 6 42.97 -25.04 18.72
N ALA A 7 43.96 -25.77 19.24
CA ALA A 7 44.77 -26.70 18.47
C ALA A 7 44.01 -28.02 18.29
N ASP A 8 43.87 -28.48 17.05
CA ASP A 8 43.49 -29.87 16.77
C ASP A 8 44.61 -30.83 17.27
N SER A 9 44.23 -32.05 17.62
CA SER A 9 45.04 -33.23 17.96
C SER A 9 46.29 -33.49 17.09
N ARG A 10 46.43 -32.81 15.94
CA ARG A 10 47.58 -32.88 15.02
C ARG A 10 48.44 -31.61 14.96
N GLY A 11 48.28 -30.65 15.87
CA GLY A 11 49.11 -29.45 15.94
C GLY A 11 48.94 -28.46 14.78
N ARG A 12 47.89 -28.61 13.95
CA ARG A 12 47.53 -27.61 12.93
C ARG A 12 46.81 -26.44 13.58
N THR A 13 47.43 -25.27 13.57
CA THR A 13 46.77 -23.99 13.88
C THR A 13 45.72 -23.70 12.80
N VAL A 14 44.45 -23.99 13.07
CA VAL A 14 43.35 -23.46 12.26
C VAL A 14 43.24 -21.98 12.60
N ARG A 15 43.65 -21.10 11.66
CA ARG A 15 43.39 -19.67 11.78
C ARG A 15 41.88 -19.46 11.73
N LEU A 16 41.24 -19.33 12.90
CA LEU A 16 39.86 -18.87 12.98
C LEU A 16 39.77 -17.52 12.25
N LEU A 17 38.82 -17.41 11.33
CA LEU A 17 38.55 -16.16 10.63
C LEU A 17 38.43 -15.00 11.63
N SER A 18 38.86 -13.81 11.23
CA SER A 18 38.54 -12.61 12.01
C SER A 18 37.01 -12.51 12.14
N TRP A 19 36.51 -12.27 13.35
CA TRP A 19 35.08 -12.12 13.64
C TRP A 19 34.28 -11.26 12.65
N PRO A 20 34.77 -10.09 12.16
CA PRO A 20 34.07 -9.34 11.11
C PRO A 20 33.89 -10.15 9.82
N LEU A 21 34.91 -10.90 9.39
CA LEU A 21 34.84 -11.71 8.17
C LEU A 21 33.89 -12.91 8.36
N GLY A 22 33.93 -13.56 9.53
CA GLY A 22 33.00 -14.66 9.85
C GLY A 22 31.54 -14.21 9.90
N ALA A 23 31.24 -13.08 10.54
CA ALA A 23 29.90 -12.53 10.58
C ALA A 23 29.42 -12.06 9.19
N ALA A 24 30.31 -11.45 8.40
CA ALA A 24 30.00 -11.06 7.02
C ALA A 24 29.67 -12.28 6.15
N LEU A 25 30.47 -13.35 6.20
CA LEU A 25 30.20 -14.58 5.44
C LEU A 25 28.89 -15.25 5.88
N ALA A 26 28.61 -15.31 7.18
CA ALA A 26 27.34 -15.83 7.68
C ALA A 26 26.16 -14.99 7.19
N PHE A 27 26.30 -13.67 7.15
CA PHE A 27 25.27 -12.77 6.64
C PHE A 27 25.09 -12.90 5.12
N VAL A 28 26.17 -13.12 4.36
CA VAL A 28 26.07 -13.49 2.93
C VAL A 28 25.29 -14.79 2.74
N GLY A 29 25.47 -15.76 3.63
CA GLY A 29 24.63 -16.97 3.66
C GLY A 29 23.15 -16.66 3.89
N ALA A 30 22.82 -15.73 4.81
CA ALA A 30 21.44 -15.29 5.03
C ALA A 30 20.87 -14.54 3.81
N LEU A 31 21.67 -13.70 3.13
CA LEU A 31 21.28 -13.04 1.88
C LEU A 31 20.99 -14.04 0.76
N ALA A 32 21.86 -15.05 0.60
CA ALA A 32 21.66 -16.11 -0.39
C ALA A 32 20.40 -16.94 -0.08
N ALA A 33 20.17 -17.29 1.19
CA ALA A 33 18.98 -17.99 1.62
C ALA A 33 17.71 -17.16 1.36
N ALA A 34 17.70 -15.88 1.72
CA ALA A 34 16.58 -14.98 1.45
C ALA A 34 16.32 -14.86 -0.06
N GLY A 35 17.37 -14.66 -0.87
CA GLY A 35 17.25 -14.59 -2.33
C GLY A 35 16.68 -15.87 -2.94
N ALA A 36 17.12 -17.04 -2.47
CA ALA A 36 16.58 -18.33 -2.91
C ALA A 36 15.11 -18.49 -2.48
N ILE A 37 14.74 -18.09 -1.27
CA ILE A 37 13.36 -18.15 -0.78
C ILE A 37 12.45 -17.26 -1.64
N TYR A 38 12.79 -15.98 -1.80
CA TYR A 38 11.97 -15.03 -2.57
C TYR A 38 11.87 -15.36 -4.06
N SER A 39 12.85 -16.07 -4.63
CA SER A 39 12.80 -16.55 -6.01
C SER A 39 11.57 -17.41 -6.32
N VAL A 40 11.01 -18.09 -5.31
CA VAL A 40 9.82 -18.93 -5.44
C VAL A 40 8.55 -18.10 -5.67
N GLY A 41 8.49 -16.86 -5.17
CA GLY A 41 7.27 -16.04 -5.19
C GLY A 41 7.19 -15.01 -6.31
N VAL A 42 8.22 -14.88 -7.15
CA VAL A 42 8.30 -13.81 -8.16
C VAL A 42 7.22 -13.89 -9.24
N ASN A 43 6.61 -15.06 -9.45
CA ASN A 43 5.51 -15.25 -10.40
C ASN A 43 4.13 -14.97 -9.79
N GLY A 44 4.08 -14.46 -8.55
CA GLY A 44 2.82 -14.06 -7.91
C GLY A 44 2.05 -13.00 -8.70
N PRO A 45 0.73 -12.87 -8.47
CA PRO A 45 -0.12 -11.94 -9.21
C PRO A 45 0.17 -10.47 -8.89
N LEU A 46 -0.43 -9.56 -9.65
CA LEU A 46 -0.62 -8.17 -9.22
C LEU A 46 -1.84 -8.10 -8.29
N LEU A 47 -1.78 -7.26 -7.26
CA LEU A 47 -2.76 -7.23 -6.17
C LEU A 47 -3.25 -5.81 -5.90
N LEU A 48 -4.56 -5.61 -5.70
CA LEU A 48 -5.15 -4.37 -5.16
C LEU A 48 -4.49 -3.10 -5.74
N ASP A 49 -3.77 -2.30 -4.93
CA ASP A 49 -3.09 -1.07 -5.34
C ASP A 49 -2.04 -1.23 -6.46
N ASP A 50 -1.57 -2.45 -6.78
CA ASP A 50 -0.72 -2.70 -7.95
C ASP A 50 -1.43 -2.26 -9.23
N ILE A 51 -2.72 -2.55 -9.36
CA ILE A 51 -3.47 -2.37 -10.60
C ILE A 51 -3.57 -0.89 -10.96
N PRO A 52 -4.22 -0.01 -10.18
CA PRO A 52 -4.37 1.39 -10.57
C PRO A 52 -3.05 2.16 -10.66
N ASN A 53 -2.00 1.74 -9.93
CA ASN A 53 -0.71 2.45 -9.95
C ASN A 53 0.24 1.96 -11.05
N LEU A 54 0.16 0.69 -11.44
CA LEU A 54 1.13 0.09 -12.36
C LEU A 54 0.51 -0.21 -13.74
N SER A 55 -0.81 -0.35 -13.88
CA SER A 55 -1.49 -0.52 -15.17
C SER A 55 -1.10 0.53 -16.21
N PRO A 56 -0.95 1.84 -15.89
CA PRO A 56 -0.50 2.83 -16.88
C PRO A 56 0.90 2.54 -17.45
N LEU A 57 1.76 1.86 -16.68
CA LEU A 57 3.10 1.44 -17.12
C LEU A 57 3.07 0.10 -17.88
N LEU A 58 2.12 -0.78 -17.52
CA LEU A 58 1.92 -2.09 -18.12
C LEU A 58 1.15 -1.94 -19.44
N GLY A 59 1.82 -2.21 -20.57
CA GLY A 59 1.26 -2.02 -21.91
C GLY A 59 1.93 -0.89 -22.71
N GLY A 60 2.92 -0.21 -22.12
CA GLY A 60 3.81 0.73 -22.82
C GLY A 60 3.14 2.02 -23.33
N ARG A 61 1.90 2.28 -22.93
CA ARG A 61 1.16 3.50 -23.28
C ARG A 61 1.76 4.70 -22.54
N GLY A 62 2.08 5.77 -23.26
CA GLY A 62 2.67 6.98 -22.67
C GLY A 62 4.18 6.93 -22.42
N LEU A 63 4.90 5.90 -22.89
CA LEU A 63 6.38 5.85 -22.86
C LEU A 63 7.04 6.64 -24.02
N ASP A 64 6.25 7.33 -24.84
CA ASP A 64 6.68 8.12 -25.99
C ASP A 64 7.18 9.52 -25.62
N ALA A 65 7.39 10.40 -26.62
CA ALA A 65 8.17 11.64 -26.58
C ALA A 65 7.58 12.76 -25.67
N GLY A 66 7.49 12.50 -24.37
CA GLY A 66 7.08 13.44 -23.32
C GLY A 66 6.10 12.85 -22.29
N GLY A 67 5.36 11.80 -22.65
CA GLY A 67 4.32 11.18 -21.81
C GLY A 67 4.87 10.54 -20.53
N TRP A 68 6.11 10.04 -20.57
CA TRP A 68 6.74 9.34 -19.44
C TRP A 68 6.89 10.21 -18.19
N ARG A 69 6.91 11.54 -18.36
CA ARG A 69 6.93 12.47 -17.24
C ARG A 69 5.68 12.27 -16.41
N ALA A 70 4.48 12.31 -16.99
CA ALA A 70 3.24 12.14 -16.24
C ALA A 70 3.21 10.83 -15.43
N LEU A 71 3.83 9.76 -15.96
CA LEU A 71 3.93 8.45 -15.32
C LEU A 71 4.87 8.40 -14.10
N LEU A 72 5.66 9.45 -13.86
CA LEU A 72 6.45 9.58 -12.63
C LEU A 72 5.60 9.97 -11.42
N TRP A 73 4.38 10.46 -11.60
CA TRP A 73 3.54 10.91 -10.49
C TRP A 73 2.27 10.06 -10.39
N THR A 74 1.95 9.59 -9.18
CA THR A 74 0.72 8.85 -8.88
C THR A 74 -0.20 9.65 -7.98
N GLU A 75 -1.46 9.22 -7.88
CA GLU A 75 -2.42 9.74 -6.90
C GLU A 75 -2.40 8.94 -5.59
N SER A 76 -1.53 7.93 -5.46
CA SER A 76 -1.44 7.05 -4.27
C SER A 76 -0.91 7.73 -2.99
N GLY A 77 -0.50 8.99 -3.10
CA GLY A 77 -0.06 9.79 -1.97
C GLY A 77 0.15 11.26 -2.34
N PRO A 78 0.12 12.17 -1.36
CA PRO A 78 0.14 13.62 -1.60
C PRO A 78 1.41 14.14 -2.30
N LEU A 79 2.50 13.36 -2.27
CA LEU A 79 3.77 13.72 -2.92
C LEU A 79 4.00 13.00 -4.25
N GLY A 80 3.05 12.18 -4.70
CA GLY A 80 3.07 11.46 -5.97
C GLY A 80 4.05 10.28 -6.09
N ARG A 81 4.94 10.10 -5.10
CA ARG A 81 5.92 9.00 -4.98
C ARG A 81 6.86 8.82 -6.19
N PRO A 82 7.48 9.91 -6.71
CA PRO A 82 8.20 9.87 -7.98
C PRO A 82 9.47 9.03 -8.00
N VAL A 83 10.12 8.83 -6.84
CA VAL A 83 11.32 8.00 -6.78
C VAL A 83 10.97 6.53 -7.04
N ALA A 84 9.85 6.05 -6.46
CA ALA A 84 9.39 4.70 -6.69
C ALA A 84 8.91 4.51 -8.13
N MET A 85 8.12 5.46 -8.64
CA MET A 85 7.63 5.41 -10.02
C MET A 85 8.76 5.45 -11.04
N ALA A 86 9.82 6.22 -10.81
CA ALA A 86 11.00 6.19 -11.67
C ALA A 86 11.61 4.78 -11.78
N THR A 87 11.63 4.01 -10.68
CA THR A 87 12.12 2.62 -10.74
C THR A 87 11.15 1.67 -11.44
N PHE A 88 9.83 1.89 -11.33
CA PHE A 88 8.85 1.11 -12.09
C PHE A 88 8.89 1.43 -13.58
N LEU A 89 9.05 2.71 -13.93
CA LEU A 89 9.27 3.17 -15.29
C LEU A 89 10.52 2.52 -15.89
N LEU A 90 11.62 2.42 -15.13
CA LEU A 90 12.81 1.71 -15.57
C LEU A 90 12.53 0.22 -15.84
N ASN A 91 11.76 -0.46 -14.99
CA ASN A 91 11.33 -1.83 -15.25
C ASN A 91 10.44 -1.94 -16.51
N ALA A 92 9.50 -1.03 -16.70
CA ALA A 92 8.66 -0.99 -17.88
C ALA A 92 9.48 -0.80 -19.17
N LEU A 93 10.50 0.07 -19.13
CA LEU A 93 11.41 0.32 -20.27
C LEU A 93 12.35 -0.86 -20.57
N THR A 94 12.76 -1.62 -19.56
CA THR A 94 13.77 -2.68 -19.71
C THR A 94 13.19 -4.09 -19.84
N SER A 95 12.04 -4.35 -19.22
CA SER A 95 11.41 -5.67 -19.14
C SER A 95 9.94 -5.69 -19.58
N GLY A 96 9.39 -4.54 -20.00
CA GLY A 96 8.00 -4.44 -20.43
C GLY A 96 7.05 -4.94 -19.35
N ASN A 97 6.17 -5.86 -19.74
CA ASN A 97 5.11 -6.39 -18.88
C ASN A 97 5.53 -7.65 -18.08
N ASP A 98 6.82 -8.00 -18.07
CA ASP A 98 7.30 -9.13 -17.27
C ASP A 98 7.32 -8.79 -15.78
N THR A 99 6.17 -8.98 -15.12
CA THR A 99 5.99 -8.67 -13.70
C THR A 99 6.88 -9.52 -12.76
N ALA A 100 7.41 -10.65 -13.24
CA ALA A 100 8.37 -11.43 -12.45
C ALA A 100 9.69 -10.69 -12.30
N VAL A 101 10.16 -10.01 -13.34
CA VAL A 101 11.34 -9.13 -13.27
C VAL A 101 11.11 -7.98 -12.30
N TRP A 102 9.89 -7.44 -12.22
CA TRP A 102 9.54 -6.34 -11.31
C TRP A 102 9.58 -6.80 -9.85
N LYS A 103 9.10 -8.01 -9.55
CA LYS A 103 9.20 -8.63 -8.21
C LYS A 103 10.63 -9.09 -7.88
N TRP A 104 11.43 -9.44 -8.88
CA TRP A 104 12.87 -9.65 -8.70
C TRP A 104 13.58 -8.36 -8.27
N THR A 105 13.26 -7.23 -8.90
CA THR A 105 13.79 -5.91 -8.48
C THR A 105 13.44 -5.63 -7.01
N ASN A 106 12.21 -5.91 -6.60
CA ASN A 106 11.80 -5.82 -5.18
C ASN A 106 12.65 -6.74 -4.30
N SER A 107 12.82 -8.00 -4.69
CA SER A 107 13.64 -8.95 -3.93
C SER A 107 15.09 -8.45 -3.77
N MET A 108 15.68 -7.85 -4.82
CA MET A 108 17.02 -7.25 -4.73
C MET A 108 17.06 -6.03 -3.80
N LEU A 109 16.03 -5.17 -3.83
CA LEU A 109 15.90 -4.05 -2.90
C LEU A 109 15.78 -4.54 -1.46
N HIS A 110 15.08 -5.65 -1.21
CA HIS A 110 15.00 -6.26 0.10
C HIS A 110 16.38 -6.76 0.60
N LEU A 111 17.13 -7.47 -0.24
CA LEU A 111 18.50 -7.91 0.09
C LEU A 111 19.42 -6.72 0.38
N LEU A 112 19.36 -5.67 -0.45
CA LEU A 112 20.14 -4.44 -0.27
C LEU A 112 19.75 -3.72 1.04
N THR A 113 18.46 -3.65 1.36
CA THR A 113 17.97 -3.07 2.61
C THR A 113 18.46 -3.87 3.80
N GLY A 114 18.40 -5.21 3.75
CA GLY A 114 18.93 -6.08 4.79
C GLY A 114 20.43 -5.90 5.02
N LEU A 115 21.21 -5.69 3.94
CA LEU A 115 22.62 -5.34 4.05
C LEU A 115 22.83 -4.03 4.82
N VAL A 116 22.07 -2.99 4.50
CA VAL A 116 22.14 -1.71 5.23
C VAL A 116 21.72 -1.89 6.69
N VAL A 117 20.67 -2.67 6.97
CA VAL A 117 20.23 -3.01 8.34
C VAL A 117 21.33 -3.71 9.14
N PHE A 118 22.05 -4.66 8.54
CA PHE A 118 23.20 -5.33 9.16
C PHE A 118 24.30 -4.31 9.53
N TRP A 119 24.69 -3.44 8.59
CA TRP A 119 25.71 -2.42 8.83
C TRP A 119 25.29 -1.38 9.86
N LEU A 120 24.04 -0.91 9.80
CA LEU A 120 23.44 -0.01 10.78
C LEU A 120 23.47 -0.63 12.18
N SER A 121 23.08 -1.90 12.31
CA SER A 121 23.10 -2.64 13.58
C SER A 121 24.51 -2.77 14.15
N ALA A 122 25.52 -3.05 13.31
CA ALA A 122 26.90 -3.15 13.77
C ALA A 122 27.42 -1.84 14.37
N HIS A 123 27.00 -0.71 13.80
CA HIS A 123 27.46 0.61 14.21
C HIS A 123 26.67 1.20 15.38
N THR A 124 25.37 0.92 15.46
CA THR A 124 24.50 1.34 16.59
C THR A 124 24.79 0.54 17.86
N TRP A 125 25.01 -0.77 17.75
CA TRP A 125 25.26 -1.62 18.91
C TRP A 125 26.55 -1.26 19.66
N CYS A 126 27.55 -0.78 18.94
CA CYS A 126 28.85 -0.42 19.50
C CYS A 126 29.19 1.03 19.21
N ILE A 127 28.33 1.91 19.69
CA ILE A 127 28.40 3.34 19.39
C ILE A 127 29.65 4.02 19.94
N ARG A 128 30.13 3.56 21.11
CA ARG A 128 31.33 4.10 21.78
C ARG A 128 32.65 3.59 21.21
N ASN A 129 32.60 2.60 20.34
CA ASN A 129 33.81 2.06 19.70
C ASN A 129 33.96 2.63 18.29
N ALA A 130 35.17 3.12 18.00
CA ALA A 130 35.58 3.52 16.66
C ALA A 130 35.37 2.40 15.63
N LYS A 131 35.67 1.15 16.01
CA LYS A 131 35.47 -0.06 15.21
C LYS A 131 34.60 -1.08 15.95
N PRO A 132 33.59 -1.71 15.31
CA PRO A 132 32.78 -2.74 15.95
C PRO A 132 33.62 -3.99 16.28
N GLY A 133 33.51 -4.47 17.53
CA GLY A 133 34.10 -5.73 17.99
C GLY A 133 33.21 -6.96 17.77
N PRO A 134 33.65 -8.16 18.19
CA PRO A 134 32.95 -9.43 17.94
C PRO A 134 31.48 -9.47 18.40
N ARG A 135 31.19 -8.96 19.60
CA ARG A 135 29.81 -8.91 20.15
C ARG A 135 28.88 -8.05 19.30
N CYS A 136 29.40 -6.97 18.72
CA CYS A 136 28.65 -6.04 17.87
C CYS A 136 28.30 -6.73 16.54
N TRP A 137 29.28 -7.40 15.93
CA TRP A 137 29.07 -8.14 14.68
C TRP A 137 28.12 -9.31 14.84
N TYR A 138 28.17 -10.01 15.98
CA TYR A 138 27.21 -11.05 16.30
C TYR A 138 25.79 -10.47 16.46
N ALA A 139 25.60 -9.41 17.24
CA ALA A 139 24.29 -8.77 17.37
C ALA A 139 23.75 -8.27 16.02
N ALA A 140 24.61 -7.64 15.21
CA ALA A 140 24.28 -7.18 13.87
C ALA A 140 23.87 -8.34 12.94
N LEU A 141 24.59 -9.45 12.97
CA LEU A 141 24.26 -10.66 12.22
C LEU A 141 22.87 -11.17 12.62
N VAL A 142 22.57 -11.26 13.91
CA VAL A 142 21.27 -11.76 14.39
C VAL A 142 20.15 -10.79 14.01
N ILE A 143 20.29 -9.48 14.28
CA ILE A 143 19.26 -8.48 13.94
C ILE A 143 19.01 -8.45 12.44
N GLY A 144 20.08 -8.40 11.63
CA GLY A 144 19.98 -8.38 10.19
C GLY A 144 19.35 -9.66 9.64
N ALA A 145 19.78 -10.84 10.11
CA ALA A 145 19.26 -12.12 9.62
C ALA A 145 17.80 -12.34 10.04
N VAL A 146 17.44 -12.01 11.29
CA VAL A 146 16.05 -12.07 11.76
C VAL A 146 15.17 -11.13 10.95
N TRP A 147 15.59 -9.87 10.74
CA TRP A 147 14.80 -8.91 9.96
C TRP A 147 14.62 -9.35 8.50
N LEU A 148 15.69 -9.83 7.87
CA LEU A 148 15.72 -10.25 6.47
C LEU A 148 14.90 -11.53 6.23
N LEU A 149 14.97 -12.49 7.15
CA LEU A 149 14.30 -13.79 7.01
C LEU A 149 12.91 -13.81 7.65
N HIS A 150 12.39 -12.68 8.12
CA HIS A 150 11.09 -12.65 8.80
C HIS A 150 9.91 -12.76 7.81
N PRO A 151 8.90 -13.62 8.06
CA PRO A 151 7.80 -13.84 7.10
C PRO A 151 6.92 -12.62 6.87
N LEU A 152 6.87 -11.70 7.83
CA LEU A 152 6.10 -10.44 7.68
C LEU A 152 6.63 -9.55 6.55
N GLN A 153 7.89 -9.70 6.14
CA GLN A 153 8.45 -8.92 5.03
C GLN A 153 7.90 -9.36 3.66
N VAL A 154 7.31 -10.56 3.55
CA VAL A 154 6.82 -11.11 2.28
C VAL A 154 5.78 -10.21 1.63
N SER A 155 4.88 -9.63 2.44
CA SER A 155 3.86 -8.69 1.97
C SER A 155 4.43 -7.38 1.44
N THR A 156 5.65 -6.98 1.82
CA THR A 156 6.31 -5.79 1.26
C THR A 156 7.12 -6.15 0.01
N VAL A 157 7.68 -7.36 -0.05
CA VAL A 157 8.56 -7.79 -1.14
C VAL A 157 7.75 -8.23 -2.36
N LEU A 158 6.73 -9.06 -2.16
CA LEU A 158 5.94 -9.67 -3.25
C LEU A 158 4.71 -8.85 -3.64
N TYR A 159 4.27 -7.91 -2.81
CA TYR A 159 3.29 -6.91 -3.22
C TYR A 159 4.00 -5.81 -4.02
N THR A 160 3.84 -5.83 -5.35
CA THR A 160 4.73 -5.17 -6.30
C THR A 160 4.91 -3.68 -6.01
N VAL A 161 3.81 -2.94 -5.85
CA VAL A 161 3.73 -1.49 -5.60
C VAL A 161 4.38 -1.10 -4.27
N GLN A 162 4.47 -2.02 -3.30
CA GLN A 162 5.14 -1.79 -2.03
C GLN A 162 6.67 -1.67 -2.16
N ARG A 163 7.22 -1.69 -3.38
CA ARG A 163 8.53 -1.11 -3.69
C ARG A 163 8.68 0.32 -3.15
N MET A 164 7.60 1.10 -3.14
CA MET A 164 7.53 2.42 -2.50
C MET A 164 7.98 2.36 -1.02
N THR A 165 7.45 1.38 -0.28
CA THR A 165 7.80 1.11 1.11
C THR A 165 9.25 0.62 1.25
N GLN A 166 9.73 -0.23 0.32
CA GLN A 166 11.11 -0.73 0.35
C GLN A 166 12.16 0.36 0.10
N LEU A 167 11.96 1.20 -0.91
CA LEU A 167 12.85 2.32 -1.22
C LEU A 167 12.86 3.35 -0.08
N SER A 168 11.68 3.68 0.45
CA SER A 168 11.57 4.53 1.64
C SER A 168 12.42 3.98 2.80
N ALA A 169 12.24 2.70 3.15
CA ALA A 169 13.02 2.07 4.22
C ALA A 169 14.52 1.99 3.91
N LEU A 170 14.91 1.65 2.69
CA LEU A 170 16.32 1.63 2.26
C LEU A 170 17.00 2.98 2.52
N PHE A 171 16.35 4.07 2.11
CA PHE A 171 16.87 5.42 2.30
C PHE A 171 16.79 5.89 3.75
N VAL A 172 15.75 5.52 4.51
CA VAL A 172 15.69 5.74 5.96
C VAL A 172 16.87 5.06 6.66
N PHE A 173 17.08 3.76 6.45
CA PHE A 173 18.17 3.03 7.10
C PHE A 173 19.56 3.52 6.64
N SER A 174 19.71 3.89 5.37
CA SER A 174 20.96 4.47 4.84
C SER A 174 21.23 5.86 5.45
N GLY A 175 20.19 6.67 5.61
CA GLY A 175 20.24 7.95 6.31
C GLY A 175 20.65 7.79 7.77
N LEU A 176 20.03 6.85 8.49
CA LEU A 176 20.41 6.54 9.88
C LEU A 176 21.83 6.02 9.99
N LEU A 177 22.31 5.20 9.04
CA LEU A 177 23.69 4.75 9.01
C LEU A 177 24.65 5.92 8.79
N ALA A 178 24.37 6.80 7.82
CA ALA A 178 25.15 8.01 7.59
C ALA A 178 25.17 8.90 8.84
N TYR A 179 24.02 9.06 9.52
CA TYR A 179 23.91 9.80 10.77
C TYR A 179 24.81 9.22 11.88
N VAL A 180 24.71 7.90 12.12
CA VAL A 180 25.53 7.21 13.14
C VAL A 180 27.02 7.36 12.84
N LEU A 181 27.42 7.21 11.57
CA LEU A 181 28.81 7.38 11.15
C LEU A 181 29.29 8.84 11.31
N ALA A 182 28.44 9.81 10.98
CA ALA A 182 28.74 11.23 11.18
C ALA A 182 29.02 11.57 12.64
N ARG A 183 28.17 11.06 13.54
CA ARG A 183 28.26 11.30 14.97
C ARG A 183 29.48 10.61 15.58
N LYS A 184 29.82 9.40 15.16
CA LYS A 184 31.08 8.75 15.53
C LYS A 184 32.30 9.58 15.12
N GLN A 185 32.33 10.13 13.90
CA GLN A 185 33.41 11.01 13.46
C GLN A 185 33.52 12.26 14.34
N GLN A 186 32.39 12.90 14.68
CA GLN A 186 32.38 14.08 15.54
C GLN A 186 32.88 13.78 16.97
N LEU A 187 32.55 12.61 17.53
CA LEU A 187 33.07 12.19 18.84
C LEU A 187 34.58 11.92 18.84
N GLU A 188 35.14 11.54 17.69
CA GLU A 188 36.58 11.36 17.48
C GLU A 188 37.29 12.67 17.08
N GLY A 189 36.59 13.81 17.10
CA GLY A 189 37.14 15.12 16.72
C GLY A 189 37.26 15.36 15.22
N ARG A 190 36.70 14.48 14.38
CA ARG A 190 36.67 14.61 12.92
C ARG A 190 35.39 15.33 12.45
N SER A 191 35.40 15.88 11.25
CA SER A 191 34.22 16.54 10.68
C SER A 191 33.18 15.52 10.20
N GLY A 192 32.05 15.42 10.91
CA GLY A 192 30.91 14.60 10.50
C GLY A 192 29.89 15.31 9.60
N TYR A 193 30.06 16.61 9.31
CA TYR A 193 29.08 17.40 8.57
C TYR A 193 28.77 16.88 7.15
N PRO A 194 29.74 16.35 6.36
CA PRO A 194 29.42 15.79 5.05
C PRO A 194 28.42 14.63 5.13
N LEU A 195 28.55 13.76 6.13
CA LEU A 195 27.64 12.64 6.33
C LEU A 195 26.28 13.09 6.88
N LEU A 196 26.23 14.14 7.70
CA LEU A 196 24.95 14.77 8.08
C LEU A 196 24.25 15.38 6.87
N ALA A 197 25.00 16.01 5.95
CA ALA A 197 24.45 16.53 4.70
C ALA A 197 23.90 15.39 3.81
N VAL A 198 24.62 14.27 3.67
CA VAL A 198 24.12 13.09 2.96
C VAL A 198 22.84 12.54 3.63
N CYS A 199 22.80 12.45 4.96
CA CYS A 199 21.61 12.00 5.70
C CYS A 199 20.38 12.86 5.39
N PHE A 200 20.48 14.19 5.53
CA PHE A 200 19.31 15.07 5.48
C PHE A 200 19.03 15.72 4.11
N LEU A 201 20.04 15.89 3.26
CA LEU A 201 19.87 16.52 1.93
C LEU A 201 19.77 15.51 0.79
N VAL A 202 20.18 14.25 1.01
CA VAL A 202 20.09 13.18 0.00
C VAL A 202 19.08 12.12 0.43
N PHE A 203 19.31 11.45 1.56
CA PHE A 203 18.48 10.32 1.94
C PHE A 203 17.08 10.70 2.43
N LEU A 204 16.92 11.82 3.15
CA LEU A 204 15.60 12.28 3.58
C LEU A 204 14.66 12.60 2.40
N PRO A 205 15.05 13.39 1.38
CA PRO A 205 14.22 13.59 0.20
C PRO A 205 13.92 12.30 -0.55
N LEU A 206 14.94 11.45 -0.79
CA LEU A 206 14.74 10.19 -1.51
C LEU A 206 13.79 9.23 -0.77
N ALA A 207 13.89 9.15 0.55
CA ALA A 207 12.96 8.37 1.37
C ALA A 207 11.53 8.92 1.25
N THR A 208 11.36 10.22 1.50
CA THR A 208 10.05 10.89 1.54
C THR A 208 9.34 10.88 0.19
N LEU A 209 10.09 11.04 -0.91
CA LEU A 209 9.59 10.98 -2.29
C LEU A 209 9.43 9.54 -2.81
N SER A 210 9.88 8.53 -2.05
CA SER A 210 9.52 7.13 -2.32
C SER A 210 8.20 6.79 -1.64
N LYS A 211 8.01 7.25 -0.40
CA LYS A 211 6.77 7.15 0.38
C LYS A 211 6.80 8.15 1.53
N GLU A 212 5.64 8.68 1.92
CA GLU A 212 5.50 9.76 2.90
C GLU A 212 6.10 9.41 4.28
N ASN A 213 6.05 8.13 4.67
CA ASN A 213 6.66 7.65 5.92
C ASN A 213 8.20 7.79 5.95
N GLY A 214 8.86 8.04 4.82
CA GLY A 214 10.29 8.35 4.76
C GLY A 214 10.67 9.62 5.52
N ALA A 215 9.72 10.54 5.73
CA ALA A 215 9.91 11.72 6.57
C ALA A 215 10.27 11.37 8.03
N LEU A 216 9.92 10.14 8.47
CA LEU A 216 10.24 9.64 9.80
C LEU A 216 11.76 9.43 10.02
N LEU A 217 12.60 9.54 8.98
CA LEU A 217 14.05 9.57 9.15
C LEU A 217 14.49 10.63 10.17
N VAL A 218 13.86 11.81 10.20
CA VAL A 218 14.22 12.89 11.14
C VAL A 218 13.95 12.49 12.60
N PRO A 219 12.71 12.15 13.01
CA PRO A 219 12.46 11.72 14.39
C PRO A 219 13.22 10.45 14.76
N LEU A 220 13.46 9.51 13.83
CA LEU A 220 14.28 8.33 14.10
C LEU A 220 15.76 8.69 14.34
N ALA A 221 16.33 9.63 13.57
CA ALA A 221 17.68 10.14 13.82
C ALA A 221 17.77 10.88 15.16
N PHE A 222 16.72 11.63 15.53
CA PHE A 222 16.60 12.25 16.84
C PHE A 222 16.57 11.21 17.97
N LEU A 223 15.82 10.11 17.82
CA LEU A 223 15.81 9.03 18.79
C LEU A 223 17.18 8.36 18.94
N VAL A 224 17.88 8.11 17.83
CA VAL A 224 19.26 7.60 17.85
C VAL A 224 20.19 8.56 18.61
N GLU A 225 20.09 9.86 18.35
CA GLU A 225 20.86 10.88 19.05
C GLU A 225 20.55 10.88 20.54
N MET A 226 19.27 10.98 20.92
CA MET A 226 18.82 11.06 22.30
C MET A 226 19.20 9.80 23.10
N CYS A 227 18.96 8.62 22.55
CA CYS A 227 19.17 7.36 23.28
C CYS A 227 20.65 6.98 23.36
N LEU A 228 21.41 7.17 22.27
CA LEU A 228 22.75 6.59 22.15
C LEU A 228 23.89 7.61 22.25
N PHE A 229 23.77 8.78 21.63
CA PHE A 229 24.83 9.79 21.58
C PHE A 229 24.69 10.89 22.65
N ARG A 230 23.47 11.11 23.17
CA ARG A 230 23.14 12.05 24.24
C ARG A 230 23.61 13.49 23.95
N PHE A 231 23.64 13.90 22.68
CA PHE A 231 24.15 15.22 22.27
C PHE A 231 25.60 15.48 22.71
N GLU A 232 26.42 14.44 22.90
CA GLU A 232 27.82 14.60 23.24
C GLU A 232 28.65 15.11 22.04
N GLY A 233 29.57 16.04 22.27
CA GLY A 233 30.40 16.63 21.23
C GLY A 233 30.78 18.08 21.54
N THR A 234 31.39 18.75 20.56
CA THR A 234 31.77 20.17 20.67
C THR A 234 30.54 21.06 20.81
N THR A 235 30.71 22.27 21.35
CA THR A 235 29.65 23.28 21.44
C THR A 235 29.01 23.56 20.09
N GLN A 236 29.82 23.63 19.03
CA GLN A 236 29.33 23.81 17.67
C GLN A 236 28.46 22.64 17.21
N ALA A 237 28.92 21.39 17.41
CA ALA A 237 28.14 20.21 17.03
C ALA A 237 26.79 20.15 17.77
N ARG A 238 26.79 20.42 19.09
CA ARG A 238 25.56 20.51 19.89
C ARG A 238 24.59 21.55 19.36
N ARG A 239 25.09 22.76 19.06
CA ARG A 239 24.28 23.85 18.50
C ARG A 239 23.72 23.47 17.13
N THR A 240 24.53 22.89 16.24
CA THR A 240 24.08 22.45 14.92
C THR A 240 23.01 21.37 15.03
N LEU A 241 23.15 20.41 15.95
CA LEU A 241 22.14 19.38 16.16
C LEU A 241 20.85 19.96 16.75
N ALA A 242 20.95 20.85 17.74
CA ALA A 242 19.78 21.50 18.34
C ALA A 242 19.00 22.34 17.32
N VAL A 243 19.71 23.17 16.53
CA VAL A 243 19.11 23.96 15.45
C VAL A 243 18.58 23.06 14.34
N GLY A 244 19.36 22.05 13.93
CA GLY A 244 18.99 21.10 12.89
C GLY A 244 17.72 20.34 13.25
N PHE A 245 17.67 19.69 14.40
CA PHE A 245 16.44 19.02 14.85
C PHE A 245 15.31 20.00 15.12
N GLY A 246 15.57 21.19 15.66
CA GLY A 246 14.57 22.23 15.78
C GLY A 246 13.92 22.57 14.44
N LEU A 247 14.71 22.78 13.39
CA LEU A 247 14.21 23.08 12.05
C LEU A 247 13.53 21.88 11.40
N PHE A 248 14.18 20.70 11.37
CA PHE A 248 13.69 19.55 10.61
C PHE A 248 12.60 18.74 11.33
N LEU A 249 12.44 18.89 12.65
CA LEU A 249 11.38 18.21 13.41
C LEU A 249 10.23 19.17 13.71
N VAL A 250 10.51 20.35 14.28
CA VAL A 250 9.44 21.25 14.72
C VAL A 250 8.74 21.92 13.55
N VAL A 251 9.47 22.41 12.53
CA VAL A 251 8.85 23.13 11.41
C VAL A 251 7.91 22.24 10.60
N PRO A 252 8.29 21.01 10.16
CA PRO A 252 7.35 20.13 9.46
C PRO A 252 6.18 19.68 10.31
N LEU A 253 6.37 19.47 11.62
CA LEU A 253 5.26 19.14 12.53
C LEU A 253 4.27 20.30 12.66
N LEU A 254 4.76 21.53 12.84
CA LEU A 254 3.91 22.72 12.89
C LEU A 254 3.21 22.96 11.56
N TYR A 255 3.91 22.78 10.44
CA TYR A 255 3.34 22.94 9.10
C TYR A 255 2.31 21.86 8.78
N GLY A 256 2.62 20.59 9.06
CA GLY A 256 1.67 19.48 8.91
C GLY A 256 0.46 19.63 9.82
N GLY A 257 0.67 20.05 11.07
CA GLY A 257 -0.42 20.39 12.00
C GLY A 257 -1.27 21.56 11.48
N PHE A 258 -0.64 22.61 10.95
CA PHE A 258 -1.33 23.73 10.31
C PHE A 258 -2.15 23.29 9.10
N LEU A 259 -1.62 22.42 8.23
CA LEU A 259 -2.35 21.88 7.10
C LEU A 259 -3.56 21.04 7.54
N ILE A 260 -3.38 20.17 8.54
CA ILE A 260 -4.46 19.37 9.11
C ILE A 260 -5.54 20.28 9.69
N ILE A 261 -5.18 21.36 10.40
CA ILE A 261 -6.14 22.33 10.94
C ILE A 261 -6.84 23.08 9.81
N ARG A 262 -6.09 23.56 8.81
CA ARG A 262 -6.62 24.39 7.73
C ARG A 262 -7.55 23.61 6.79
N HIS A 263 -7.26 22.33 6.60
CA HIS A 263 -7.98 21.40 5.74
C HIS A 263 -8.64 20.28 6.54
N TYR A 264 -9.08 20.59 7.78
CA TYR A 264 -9.67 19.61 8.69
C TYR A 264 -10.84 18.85 8.05
N GLU A 265 -11.77 19.60 7.44
CA GLU A 265 -12.92 19.02 6.73
C GLU A 265 -12.46 18.06 5.63
N ALA A 266 -11.61 18.52 4.70
CA ALA A 266 -11.16 17.71 3.57
C ALA A 266 -10.34 16.47 3.96
N ILE A 267 -9.52 16.55 5.02
CA ILE A 267 -8.61 15.45 5.40
C ILE A 267 -9.27 14.49 6.38
N LEU A 268 -9.98 14.99 7.40
CA LEU A 268 -10.47 14.20 8.53
C LEU A 268 -11.98 14.03 8.57
N VAL A 269 -12.77 14.88 7.91
CA VAL A 269 -14.22 14.66 7.82
C VAL A 269 -14.51 13.87 6.55
N ASP A 270 -14.20 14.45 5.39
CA ASP A 270 -14.46 13.85 4.08
C ASP A 270 -13.73 12.50 3.90
N GLY A 271 -12.50 12.40 4.39
CA GLY A 271 -11.73 11.15 4.33
C GLY A 271 -12.34 9.99 5.12
N TYR A 272 -13.11 10.27 6.18
CA TYR A 272 -13.81 9.24 6.95
C TYR A 272 -15.25 8.99 6.47
N LEU A 273 -15.83 9.87 5.65
CA LEU A 273 -17.13 9.62 5.02
C LEU A 273 -17.12 8.37 4.15
N VAL A 274 -15.96 8.02 3.58
CA VAL A 274 -15.76 6.86 2.69
C VAL A 274 -15.14 5.66 3.41
N ARG A 275 -15.32 5.56 4.73
CA ARG A 275 -14.81 4.48 5.58
C ARG A 275 -15.94 3.84 6.40
N PRO A 276 -15.85 2.53 6.69
CA PRO A 276 -16.84 1.85 7.53
C PRO A 276 -16.64 2.11 9.04
N PHE A 277 -15.75 3.03 9.41
CA PHE A 277 -15.42 3.39 10.78
C PHE A 277 -15.15 4.90 10.87
N THR A 278 -15.35 5.46 12.04
CA THR A 278 -15.05 6.85 12.39
C THR A 278 -13.59 7.03 12.80
N LEU A 279 -13.13 8.29 12.91
CA LEU A 279 -11.80 8.63 13.42
C LEU A 279 -11.56 8.08 14.83
N GLN A 280 -12.56 8.19 15.71
CA GLN A 280 -12.44 7.67 17.08
C GLN A 280 -12.29 6.14 17.08
N GLU A 281 -13.14 5.44 16.31
CA GLU A 281 -13.09 3.98 16.19
C GLU A 281 -11.77 3.50 15.59
N ARG A 282 -11.22 4.23 14.61
CA ARG A 282 -9.89 3.95 14.06
C ARG A 282 -8.84 4.04 15.17
N VAL A 283 -8.72 5.18 15.85
CA VAL A 283 -7.69 5.39 16.90
C VAL A 283 -7.79 4.33 18.01
N LEU A 284 -9.01 3.98 18.43
CA LEU A 284 -9.23 2.91 19.40
C LEU A 284 -8.75 1.55 18.87
N THR A 285 -9.05 1.25 17.61
CA THR A 285 -8.65 0.00 16.95
C THR A 285 -7.14 -0.08 16.74
N GLU A 286 -6.46 1.03 16.47
CA GLU A 286 -5.01 1.08 16.26
C GLU A 286 -4.21 0.63 17.48
N PHE A 287 -4.72 0.79 18.72
CA PHE A 287 -4.07 0.19 19.89
C PHE A 287 -3.99 -1.34 19.79
N ARG A 288 -5.06 -1.99 19.30
CA ARG A 288 -5.08 -3.43 19.09
C ARG A 288 -4.23 -3.84 17.89
N VAL A 289 -4.22 -3.03 16.83
CA VAL A 289 -3.41 -3.29 15.62
C VAL A 289 -1.91 -3.21 15.94
N LEU A 290 -1.45 -2.22 16.70
CA LEU A 290 -0.05 -2.14 17.13
C LEU A 290 0.35 -3.33 18.00
N PHE A 291 -0.55 -3.80 18.86
CA PHE A 291 -0.34 -5.01 19.64
C PHE A 291 -0.26 -6.26 18.75
N LEU A 292 -1.15 -6.39 17.76
CA LEU A 292 -1.13 -7.44 16.74
C LEU A 292 0.20 -7.45 15.97
N TYR A 293 0.69 -6.27 15.55
CA TYR A 293 1.98 -6.16 14.87
C TYR A 293 3.15 -6.61 15.75
N ILE A 294 3.17 -6.23 17.04
CA ILE A 294 4.18 -6.74 17.98
C ILE A 294 4.08 -8.26 18.10
N GLN A 295 2.87 -8.81 18.21
CA GLN A 295 2.65 -10.25 18.27
C GLN A 295 3.18 -10.94 16.99
N GLN A 296 2.85 -10.44 15.81
CA GLN A 296 3.29 -10.96 14.52
C GLN A 296 4.82 -10.92 14.36
N LEU A 297 5.51 -9.95 14.96
CA LEU A 297 6.97 -9.81 14.92
C LEU A 297 7.70 -10.73 15.91
N ILE A 298 7.13 -10.96 17.08
CA ILE A 298 7.75 -11.80 18.12
C ILE A 298 7.39 -13.28 17.91
N LEU A 299 6.13 -13.54 17.54
CA LEU A 299 5.54 -14.87 17.33
C LEU A 299 4.86 -14.87 15.95
N PRO A 300 5.60 -15.19 14.86
CA PRO A 300 5.10 -15.09 13.50
C PRO A 300 4.12 -16.21 13.12
N ILE A 301 2.98 -16.24 13.80
CA ILE A 301 1.88 -17.18 13.58
C ILE A 301 1.26 -16.87 12.23
N GLN A 302 1.45 -17.80 11.29
CA GLN A 302 1.02 -17.65 9.89
C GLN A 302 -0.47 -17.29 9.79
N GLN A 303 -1.35 -17.94 10.55
CA GLN A 303 -2.80 -17.72 10.51
C GLN A 303 -3.26 -16.30 10.87
N THR A 304 -2.43 -15.55 11.61
CA THR A 304 -2.73 -14.14 11.96
C THR A 304 -2.18 -13.16 10.94
N MET A 305 -1.48 -13.66 9.93
CA MET A 305 -0.89 -12.91 8.84
C MET A 305 -1.71 -13.20 7.58
N GLY A 306 -2.07 -12.17 6.80
CA GLY A 306 -2.85 -12.31 5.59
C GLY A 306 -2.60 -11.17 4.60
N PHE A 307 -3.19 -11.28 3.41
CA PHE A 307 -3.25 -10.15 2.48
C PHE A 307 -4.33 -9.14 2.87
N VAL A 308 -5.43 -9.62 3.45
CA VAL A 308 -6.58 -8.80 3.90
C VAL A 308 -6.70 -8.82 5.42
N HIS A 309 -7.25 -7.74 5.96
CA HIS A 309 -7.50 -7.54 7.38
C HIS A 309 -8.79 -6.73 7.62
N ASP A 310 -9.73 -6.79 6.67
CA ASP A 310 -11.04 -6.13 6.73
C ASP A 310 -12.00 -6.81 7.73
N ASP A 311 -11.61 -7.96 8.27
CA ASP A 311 -12.31 -8.71 9.31
C ASP A 311 -11.84 -8.37 10.74
N ILE A 312 -10.89 -7.43 10.91
CA ILE A 312 -10.53 -6.92 12.23
C ILE A 312 -11.73 -6.18 12.82
N ALA A 313 -12.28 -6.73 13.90
CA ALA A 313 -13.39 -6.12 14.62
C ALA A 313 -13.06 -4.67 15.04
N ILE A 314 -13.88 -3.72 14.59
CA ILE A 314 -13.74 -2.30 14.91
C ILE A 314 -14.06 -2.04 16.38
N SER A 315 -13.22 -1.24 17.03
CA SER A 315 -13.36 -0.89 18.45
C SER A 315 -14.35 0.27 18.61
N ARG A 316 -15.63 -0.07 18.87
CA ARG A 316 -16.72 0.90 19.06
C ARG A 316 -16.71 1.59 20.43
N GLY A 317 -15.81 1.17 21.32
CA GLY A 317 -15.58 1.78 22.62
C GLY A 317 -14.41 1.13 23.34
N TRP A 318 -14.09 1.62 24.53
CA TRP A 318 -12.95 1.12 25.34
C TRP A 318 -13.07 -0.35 25.76
N LEU A 319 -14.31 -0.83 25.93
CA LEU A 319 -14.62 -2.20 26.37
C LEU A 319 -15.34 -3.03 25.28
N ALA A 320 -15.45 -2.50 24.07
CA ALA A 320 -16.12 -3.14 22.94
C ALA A 320 -15.17 -3.14 21.73
N PRO A 321 -14.22 -4.09 21.66
CA PRO A 321 -13.97 -5.20 22.61
C PRO A 321 -13.10 -4.80 23.82
N PRO A 322 -13.09 -5.60 24.91
CA PRO A 322 -12.26 -5.32 26.10
C PRO A 322 -10.76 -5.40 25.82
N THR A 323 -10.37 -6.07 24.73
CA THR A 323 -8.98 -6.11 24.26
C THR A 323 -8.46 -4.72 23.90
N THR A 324 -9.32 -3.73 23.60
CA THR A 324 -8.91 -2.34 23.34
C THR A 324 -8.21 -1.73 24.54
N LEU A 325 -8.83 -1.79 25.72
CA LEU A 325 -8.24 -1.27 26.96
C LEU A 325 -6.99 -2.07 27.37
N LEU A 326 -7.01 -3.41 27.18
CA LEU A 326 -5.85 -4.25 27.47
C LEU A 326 -4.65 -3.93 26.56
N SER A 327 -4.88 -3.73 25.27
CA SER A 327 -3.84 -3.31 24.32
C SER A 327 -3.29 -1.93 24.67
N LEU A 328 -4.15 -0.96 25.01
CA LEU A 328 -3.69 0.35 25.48
C LEU A 328 -2.82 0.22 26.75
N ALA A 329 -3.25 -0.57 27.73
CA ALA A 329 -2.49 -0.80 28.95
C ALA A 329 -1.13 -1.45 28.67
N GLY A 330 -1.09 -2.46 27.80
CA GLY A 330 0.14 -3.14 27.39
C GLY A 330 1.12 -2.22 26.64
N LEU A 331 0.63 -1.43 25.68
CA LEU A 331 1.45 -0.46 24.96
C LEU A 331 1.96 0.66 25.89
N SER A 332 1.12 1.13 26.80
CA SER A 332 1.52 2.12 27.82
C SER A 332 2.59 1.55 28.75
N ALA A 333 2.46 0.28 29.17
CA ALA A 333 3.47 -0.40 29.97
C ALA A 333 4.81 -0.53 29.21
N LEU A 334 4.79 -0.79 27.89
CA LEU A 334 6.00 -0.83 27.07
C LEU A 334 6.70 0.54 27.00
N LEU A 335 5.94 1.63 26.83
CA LEU A 335 6.50 2.99 26.82
C LEU A 335 7.08 3.38 28.19
N VAL A 336 6.38 3.04 29.27
CA VAL A 336 6.88 3.24 30.65
C VAL A 336 8.14 2.40 30.86
N ALA A 337 8.17 1.14 30.44
CA ALA A 337 9.35 0.30 30.55
C ALA A 337 10.55 0.89 29.79
N ALA A 338 10.34 1.36 28.55
CA ALA A 338 11.37 2.06 27.77
C ALA A 338 11.90 3.29 28.53
N TRP A 339 11.02 4.10 29.10
CA TRP A 339 11.41 5.25 29.92
C TRP A 339 12.23 4.84 31.14
N LEU A 340 11.82 3.82 31.89
CA LEU A 340 12.49 3.37 33.11
C LEU A 340 13.87 2.76 32.84
N VAL A 341 14.06 2.10 31.69
CA VAL A 341 15.34 1.45 31.36
C VAL A 341 16.25 2.30 30.46
N ARG A 342 15.87 3.53 30.10
CA ARG A 342 16.60 4.40 29.14
C ARG A 342 18.09 4.56 29.41
N ASP A 343 18.48 4.62 30.67
CA ASP A 343 19.90 4.78 31.06
C ASP A 343 20.65 3.45 31.16
N ARG A 344 19.96 2.37 31.52
CA ARG A 344 20.57 1.04 31.71
C ARG A 344 20.61 0.21 30.43
N ALA A 345 19.60 0.34 29.59
CA ALA A 345 19.39 -0.41 28.36
C ALA A 345 18.94 0.54 27.22
N PRO A 346 19.82 1.43 26.75
CA PRO A 346 19.48 2.44 25.74
C PRO A 346 19.08 1.83 24.39
N LEU A 347 19.59 0.63 24.05
CA LEU A 347 19.19 -0.09 22.82
C LEU A 347 17.78 -0.68 22.92
N VAL A 348 17.38 -1.17 24.09
CA VAL A 348 15.99 -1.62 24.33
C VAL A 348 15.04 -0.44 24.20
N THR A 349 15.41 0.69 24.80
CA THR A 349 14.64 1.93 24.73
C THR A 349 14.53 2.45 23.31
N LEU A 350 15.65 2.52 22.58
CA LEU A 350 15.68 2.90 21.18
C LEU A 350 14.75 1.98 20.37
N GLY A 351 14.85 0.66 20.54
CA GLY A 351 14.05 -0.29 19.76
C GLY A 351 12.55 -0.16 20.00
N ILE A 352 12.12 0.02 21.24
CA ILE A 352 10.70 0.26 21.58
C ILE A 352 10.23 1.58 20.97
N LEU A 353 10.95 2.68 21.17
CA LEU A 353 10.56 3.99 20.64
C LEU A 353 10.61 4.03 19.11
N PHE A 354 11.56 3.33 18.48
CA PHE A 354 11.66 3.20 17.02
C PHE A 354 10.41 2.56 16.44
N PHE A 355 9.85 1.51 17.06
CA PHE A 355 8.61 0.89 16.63
C PHE A 355 7.44 1.89 16.66
N PHE A 356 7.25 2.60 17.78
CA PHE A 356 6.16 3.58 17.90
C PHE A 356 6.33 4.77 16.95
N THR A 357 7.54 5.30 16.80
CA THR A 357 7.82 6.38 15.83
C THR A 357 7.62 5.91 14.40
N GLY A 358 8.01 4.68 14.06
CA GLY A 358 7.78 4.12 12.74
C GLY A 358 6.29 3.99 12.38
N HIS A 359 5.42 3.82 13.38
CA HIS A 359 3.97 3.72 13.22
C HIS A 359 3.22 5.05 13.43
N SER A 360 3.92 6.15 13.76
CA SER A 360 3.27 7.42 14.13
C SER A 360 2.64 8.17 12.95
N LEU A 361 2.80 7.68 11.72
CA LEU A 361 2.14 8.25 10.53
C LEU A 361 0.96 7.37 10.08
N GLU A 362 1.20 6.07 9.89
CA GLU A 362 0.22 5.16 9.27
C GLU A 362 -0.79 4.57 10.27
N SER A 363 -0.45 4.45 11.55
CA SER A 363 -1.29 3.83 12.61
C SER A 363 -1.85 4.90 13.56
N THR A 364 -2.40 5.97 12.97
CA THR A 364 -2.87 7.17 13.69
C THR A 364 -4.21 7.71 13.14
N LEU A 365 -4.39 9.03 13.15
CA LEU A 365 -5.62 9.75 12.81
C LEU A 365 -5.92 9.84 11.31
N LEU A 366 -4.97 9.51 10.43
CA LEU A 366 -5.19 9.56 8.98
C LEU A 366 -6.20 8.48 8.53
N PRO A 367 -7.15 8.78 7.62
CA PRO A 367 -8.23 7.88 7.18
C PRO A 367 -7.74 6.75 6.25
N LEU A 368 -6.78 5.97 6.71
CA LEU A 368 -6.22 4.82 6.01
C LEU A 368 -7.01 3.54 6.35
N GLU A 369 -6.72 2.44 5.66
CA GLU A 369 -7.18 1.10 6.07
C GLU A 369 -6.66 0.74 7.47
N ILE A 370 -7.40 -0.10 8.20
CA ILE A 370 -7.09 -0.46 9.60
C ILE A 370 -5.72 -1.13 9.73
N ALA A 371 -5.43 -2.13 8.90
CA ALA A 371 -4.17 -2.86 9.01
C ALA A 371 -3.62 -3.29 7.65
N PHE A 372 -2.29 -3.22 7.55
CA PHE A 372 -1.51 -3.81 6.47
C PHE A 372 -0.14 -4.24 6.99
N GLU A 373 0.25 -5.47 6.70
CA GLU A 373 1.52 -6.04 7.16
C GLU A 373 2.74 -5.22 6.72
N HIS A 374 2.73 -4.70 5.49
CA HIS A 374 3.85 -3.97 4.91
C HIS A 374 4.20 -2.68 5.67
N ARG A 375 3.30 -2.15 6.50
CA ARG A 375 3.57 -1.01 7.40
C ARG A 375 4.65 -1.32 8.44
N ASN A 376 4.90 -2.60 8.73
CA ASN A 376 5.93 -3.04 9.67
C ASN A 376 7.34 -3.14 9.07
N TYR A 377 7.53 -2.91 7.77
CA TYR A 377 8.81 -3.15 7.10
C TYR A 377 9.98 -2.39 7.77
N ALA A 378 9.84 -1.07 7.98
CA ALA A 378 10.81 -0.29 8.75
C ALA A 378 10.66 -0.43 10.29
N PRO A 379 9.45 -0.29 10.89
CA PRO A 379 9.28 -0.36 12.35
C PRO A 379 9.77 -1.66 13.00
N SER A 380 9.70 -2.79 12.29
CA SER A 380 10.15 -4.11 12.77
C SER A 380 11.63 -4.13 13.18
N TYR A 381 12.47 -3.29 12.56
CA TYR A 381 13.86 -3.12 12.95
C TYR A 381 14.00 -2.80 14.45
N GLY A 382 13.16 -1.87 14.95
CA GLY A 382 13.16 -1.48 16.35
C GLY A 382 12.86 -2.63 17.30
N VAL A 383 11.86 -3.45 16.97
CA VAL A 383 11.48 -4.63 17.77
C VAL A 383 12.64 -5.62 17.85
N PHE A 384 13.28 -5.94 16.71
CA PHE A 384 14.41 -6.87 16.71
C PHE A 384 15.63 -6.34 17.44
N VAL A 385 15.92 -5.03 17.35
CA VAL A 385 16.98 -4.38 18.16
C VAL A 385 16.67 -4.54 19.65
N ALA A 386 15.44 -4.27 20.09
CA ALA A 386 15.05 -4.40 21.49
C ALA A 386 15.13 -5.85 21.98
N MET A 387 14.64 -6.81 21.19
CA MET A 387 14.68 -8.24 21.52
C MET A 387 16.11 -8.74 21.67
N VAL A 388 16.98 -8.48 20.69
CA VAL A 388 18.37 -8.93 20.73
C VAL A 388 19.10 -8.26 21.90
N ALA A 389 18.81 -6.99 22.21
CA ALA A 389 19.38 -6.27 23.35
C ALA A 389 18.95 -6.87 24.69
N ALA A 390 17.67 -7.22 24.84
CA ALA A 390 17.16 -7.90 26.02
C ALA A 390 17.80 -9.29 26.17
N VAL A 391 17.81 -10.12 25.13
CA VAL A 391 18.43 -11.46 25.17
C VAL A 391 19.92 -11.38 25.50
N ALA A 392 20.65 -10.41 24.93
CA ALA A 392 22.06 -10.23 25.22
C ALA A 392 22.34 -9.87 26.69
N ALA A 393 21.40 -9.19 27.35
CA ALA A 393 21.47 -8.82 28.76
C ALA A 393 21.15 -9.99 29.71
N PHE A 394 20.20 -10.87 29.34
CA PHE A 394 19.67 -11.90 30.24
C PHE A 394 20.11 -13.34 29.95
N ALA A 395 20.65 -13.66 28.77
CA ALA A 395 20.99 -15.05 28.42
C ALA A 395 22.31 -15.55 29.06
N PRO A 396 22.35 -16.71 29.72
CA PRO A 396 23.48 -17.14 30.56
C PRO A 396 24.78 -17.55 29.83
N SER A 397 24.74 -18.12 28.61
CA SER A 397 25.97 -18.59 27.92
C SER A 397 26.05 -18.24 26.42
N PRO A 398 27.27 -18.01 25.86
CA PRO A 398 27.45 -17.72 24.42
C PRO A 398 26.98 -18.84 23.48
N GLY A 399 27.17 -20.11 23.86
CA GLY A 399 26.76 -21.25 23.05
C GLY A 399 25.24 -21.32 22.86
N MET A 400 24.47 -21.09 23.94
CA MET A 400 23.02 -21.05 23.88
C MET A 400 22.49 -19.88 23.05
N ARG A 401 23.17 -18.73 23.09
CA ARG A 401 22.84 -17.58 22.24
C ARG A 401 23.03 -17.92 20.76
N ILE A 402 24.18 -18.49 20.39
CA ILE A 402 24.47 -18.85 18.99
C ILE A 402 23.49 -19.92 18.50
N GLY A 403 23.30 -20.99 19.27
CA GLY A 403 22.37 -22.08 18.91
C GLY A 403 20.93 -21.58 18.82
N GLY A 404 20.46 -20.81 19.80
CA GLY A 404 19.11 -20.23 19.80
C GLY A 404 18.85 -19.30 18.61
N SER A 405 19.79 -18.40 18.30
CA SER A 405 19.67 -17.51 17.13
C SER A 405 19.69 -18.29 15.82
N ALA A 406 20.51 -19.34 15.69
CA ALA A 406 20.55 -20.17 14.50
C ALA A 406 19.22 -20.92 14.28
N VAL A 407 18.66 -21.50 15.35
CA VAL A 407 17.34 -22.15 15.31
C VAL A 407 16.24 -21.15 14.97
N ALA A 408 16.25 -19.96 15.59
CA ALA A 408 15.29 -18.91 15.28
C ALA A 408 15.35 -18.50 13.81
N CYS A 409 16.55 -18.25 13.26
CA CYS A 409 16.71 -17.93 11.84
C CYS A 409 16.25 -19.08 10.92
N ALA A 410 16.49 -20.33 11.29
CA ALA A 410 16.03 -21.49 10.51
C ALA A 410 14.50 -21.60 10.50
N ILE A 411 13.85 -21.39 11.65
CA ILE A 411 12.38 -21.35 11.76
C ILE A 411 11.83 -20.19 10.93
N LEU A 412 12.39 -18.99 11.06
CA LEU A 412 11.95 -17.82 10.30
C LEU A 412 12.12 -18.04 8.79
N ALA A 413 13.24 -18.60 8.34
CA ALA A 413 13.45 -18.95 6.93
C ALA A 413 12.42 -19.96 6.42
N ALA A 414 12.10 -21.00 7.20
CA ALA A 414 11.08 -21.99 6.83
C ALA A 414 9.68 -21.37 6.76
N LEU A 415 9.31 -20.53 7.74
CA LEU A 415 8.03 -19.81 7.74
C LEU A 415 7.93 -18.83 6.56
N THR A 416 9.02 -18.12 6.24
CA THR A 416 9.08 -17.23 5.08
C THR A 416 8.96 -17.99 3.78
N LEU A 417 9.58 -19.18 3.66
CA LEU A 417 9.40 -20.03 2.48
C LEU A 417 7.94 -20.45 2.29
N PHE A 418 7.28 -20.91 3.35
CA PHE A 418 5.86 -21.26 3.32
C PHE A 418 4.99 -20.05 2.91
N ARG A 419 5.28 -18.88 3.47
CA ARG A 419 4.59 -17.63 3.15
C ARG A 419 4.81 -17.23 1.69
N VAL A 420 6.03 -17.30 1.19
CA VAL A 420 6.35 -17.00 -0.22
C VAL A 420 5.63 -17.95 -1.17
N GLN A 421 5.56 -19.25 -0.86
CA GLN A 421 4.78 -20.22 -1.65
C GLN A 421 3.30 -19.86 -1.69
N THR A 422 2.75 -19.35 -0.58
CA THR A 422 1.37 -18.87 -0.53
C THR A 422 1.14 -17.70 -1.50
N TRP A 423 2.09 -16.78 -1.57
CA TRP A 423 2.05 -15.60 -2.45
C TRP A 423 2.46 -15.88 -3.91
N ALA A 424 2.94 -17.09 -4.23
CA ALA A 424 3.48 -17.43 -5.54
C ALA A 424 2.41 -17.54 -6.65
N SER A 425 1.13 -17.67 -6.29
CA SER A 425 0.03 -17.68 -7.25
C SER A 425 -1.22 -17.04 -6.65
N GLU A 426 -2.11 -16.55 -7.51
CA GLU A 426 -3.39 -16.01 -7.09
C GLU A 426 -4.25 -17.08 -6.39
N VAL A 427 -4.27 -18.30 -6.93
CA VAL A 427 -5.07 -19.41 -6.39
C VAL A 427 -4.64 -19.76 -4.97
N THR A 428 -3.33 -19.90 -4.72
CA THR A 428 -2.82 -20.22 -3.39
C THR A 428 -3.05 -19.07 -2.42
N LEU A 429 -2.86 -17.83 -2.85
CA LEU A 429 -3.05 -16.65 -2.01
C LEU A 429 -4.51 -16.49 -1.60
N LEU A 430 -5.44 -16.59 -2.56
CA LEU A 430 -6.87 -16.50 -2.29
C LEU A 430 -7.33 -17.66 -1.41
N SER A 431 -6.95 -18.89 -1.72
CA SER A 431 -7.33 -20.07 -0.92
C SER A 431 -6.87 -19.97 0.53
N TYR A 432 -5.64 -19.49 0.73
CA TYR A 432 -5.10 -19.26 2.06
C TYR A 432 -5.86 -18.15 2.78
N THR A 433 -6.08 -17.02 2.11
CA THR A 433 -6.75 -15.86 2.70
C THR A 433 -8.19 -16.21 3.09
N TYR A 434 -8.90 -17.02 2.30
CA TYR A 434 -10.23 -17.51 2.66
C TYR A 434 -10.23 -18.41 3.90
N GLN A 435 -9.19 -19.23 4.09
CA GLN A 435 -9.08 -20.09 5.26
C GLN A 435 -8.73 -19.31 6.54
N THR A 436 -7.92 -18.25 6.42
CA THR A 436 -7.47 -17.47 7.59
C THR A 436 -8.39 -16.29 7.91
N HIS A 437 -9.08 -15.75 6.91
CA HIS A 437 -10.02 -14.62 7.00
C HIS A 437 -11.38 -15.00 6.38
N PRO A 438 -12.08 -16.04 6.90
CA PRO A 438 -13.35 -16.50 6.33
C PRO A 438 -14.46 -15.45 6.38
N ASP A 439 -14.31 -14.43 7.23
CA ASP A 439 -15.28 -13.34 7.38
C ASP A 439 -14.97 -12.08 6.57
N SER A 440 -13.86 -12.06 5.83
CA SER A 440 -13.50 -10.95 4.94
C SER A 440 -14.53 -10.77 3.82
N GLU A 441 -15.21 -9.63 3.78
CA GLU A 441 -16.16 -9.32 2.72
C GLU A 441 -15.47 -9.32 1.34
N ARG A 442 -14.27 -8.73 1.26
CA ARG A 442 -13.50 -8.65 0.01
C ARG A 442 -13.14 -10.03 -0.54
N VAL A 443 -12.68 -10.94 0.31
CA VAL A 443 -12.29 -12.29 -0.14
C VAL A 443 -13.51 -13.09 -0.57
N ASN A 444 -14.60 -13.05 0.22
CA ASN A 444 -15.83 -13.74 -0.14
C ASN A 444 -16.41 -13.23 -1.46
N ALA A 445 -16.34 -11.92 -1.73
CA ALA A 445 -16.76 -11.33 -2.99
C ALA A 445 -15.97 -11.88 -4.19
N VAL A 446 -14.63 -11.93 -4.09
CA VAL A 446 -13.76 -12.48 -5.13
C VAL A 446 -14.05 -13.98 -5.35
N PHE A 447 -14.21 -14.77 -4.28
CA PHE A 447 -14.56 -16.19 -4.40
C PHE A 447 -15.92 -16.41 -5.05
N ALA A 448 -16.93 -15.62 -4.67
CA ALA A 448 -18.24 -15.69 -5.29
C ALA A 448 -18.18 -15.34 -6.78
N GLU A 449 -17.34 -14.38 -7.18
CA GLU A 449 -17.13 -14.03 -8.59
C GLU A 449 -16.50 -15.19 -9.37
N ARG A 450 -15.46 -15.83 -8.81
CA ARG A 450 -14.82 -17.01 -9.42
C ARG A 450 -15.79 -18.19 -9.57
N LEU A 451 -16.60 -18.47 -8.55
CA LEU A 451 -17.65 -19.50 -8.62
C LEU A 451 -18.70 -19.17 -9.69
N THR A 452 -19.09 -17.90 -9.80
CA THR A 452 -20.03 -17.40 -10.80
C THR A 452 -19.48 -17.57 -12.21
N GLY A 453 -18.23 -17.19 -12.45
CA GLY A 453 -17.55 -17.38 -13.74
C GLY A 453 -17.38 -18.86 -14.13
N ALA A 454 -17.30 -19.76 -13.14
CA ALA A 454 -17.28 -21.20 -13.33
C ALA A 454 -18.68 -21.84 -13.50
N GLY A 455 -19.76 -21.03 -13.54
CA GLY A 455 -21.14 -21.49 -13.64
C GLY A 455 -21.69 -22.16 -12.37
N ARG A 456 -20.97 -22.06 -11.23
CA ARG A 456 -21.35 -22.67 -9.95
C ARG A 456 -22.21 -21.72 -9.11
N TYR A 457 -23.32 -21.27 -9.69
CA TYR A 457 -24.12 -20.19 -9.12
C TYR A 457 -24.69 -20.48 -7.73
N GLN A 458 -25.16 -21.71 -7.48
CA GLN A 458 -25.69 -22.10 -6.16
C GLN A 458 -24.63 -22.02 -5.06
N GLN A 459 -23.38 -22.40 -5.36
CA GLN A 459 -22.27 -22.29 -4.40
C GLN A 459 -21.91 -20.82 -4.15
N ALA A 460 -21.93 -19.99 -5.20
CA ALA A 460 -21.69 -18.55 -5.09
C ALA A 460 -22.76 -17.86 -4.24
N LEU A 461 -24.04 -18.19 -4.44
CA LEU A 461 -25.15 -17.65 -3.65
C LEU A 461 -25.03 -18.08 -2.17
N ALA A 462 -24.80 -19.36 -1.90
CA ALA A 462 -24.64 -19.86 -0.53
C ALA A 462 -23.48 -19.15 0.22
N LEU A 463 -22.41 -18.81 -0.49
CA LEU A 463 -21.29 -18.05 0.09
C LEU A 463 -21.67 -16.61 0.51
N LEU A 464 -22.59 -16.00 -0.25
CA LEU A 464 -23.03 -14.62 -0.04
C LEU A 464 -24.28 -14.51 0.85
N GLU A 465 -24.97 -15.62 1.15
CA GLU A 465 -26.21 -15.62 1.93
C GLU A 465 -26.06 -14.99 3.30
N SER A 466 -24.94 -15.24 3.98
CA SER A 466 -24.65 -14.73 5.32
C SER A 466 -24.02 -13.33 5.34
N ARG A 467 -24.03 -12.61 4.20
CA ARG A 467 -23.35 -11.32 4.04
C ARG A 467 -24.38 -10.22 3.76
N ASP A 468 -24.47 -9.24 4.66
CA ASP A 468 -25.52 -8.22 4.65
C ASP A 468 -25.15 -6.92 3.92
N GLY A 469 -23.91 -6.80 3.42
CA GLY A 469 -23.42 -5.62 2.71
C GLY A 469 -24.06 -5.41 1.33
N ALA A 470 -24.19 -4.15 0.91
CA ALA A 470 -24.71 -3.79 -0.41
C ALA A 470 -23.96 -4.43 -1.56
N GLY A 471 -22.64 -4.57 -1.44
CA GLY A 471 -21.82 -5.23 -2.46
C GLY A 471 -22.20 -6.71 -2.61
N ALA A 472 -22.27 -7.44 -1.49
CA ALA A 472 -22.74 -8.84 -1.51
C ALA A 472 -24.20 -8.96 -1.99
N ALA A 473 -25.07 -8.00 -1.67
CA ALA A 473 -26.44 -7.96 -2.15
C ALA A 473 -26.51 -7.74 -3.68
N LEU A 474 -25.71 -6.82 -4.22
CA LEU A 474 -25.56 -6.59 -5.67
C LEU A 474 -25.00 -7.81 -6.39
N GLN A 475 -24.01 -8.49 -5.80
CA GLN A 475 -23.47 -9.70 -6.40
C GLN A 475 -24.49 -10.85 -6.39
N ARG A 476 -25.31 -10.99 -5.34
CA ARG A 476 -26.45 -11.92 -5.33
C ARG A 476 -27.45 -11.59 -6.43
N LEU A 477 -27.78 -10.30 -6.62
CA LEU A 477 -28.63 -9.86 -7.74
C LEU A 477 -28.03 -10.27 -9.09
N TYR A 478 -26.75 -9.96 -9.31
CA TYR A 478 -26.03 -10.33 -10.52
C TYR A 478 -26.11 -11.84 -10.80
N ILE A 479 -25.86 -12.68 -9.79
CA ILE A 479 -25.91 -14.14 -9.94
C ILE A 479 -27.33 -14.63 -10.25
N ARG A 480 -28.35 -14.15 -9.53
CA ARG A 480 -29.76 -14.50 -9.80
C ARG A 480 -30.19 -14.07 -11.19
N CYS A 481 -29.72 -12.91 -11.65
CA CYS A 481 -29.97 -12.38 -12.98
C CYS A 481 -29.41 -13.31 -14.07
N LEU A 482 -28.20 -13.85 -13.89
CA LEU A 482 -27.62 -14.84 -14.80
C LEU A 482 -28.36 -16.18 -14.78
N MET A 483 -28.87 -16.60 -13.62
CA MET A 483 -29.59 -17.87 -13.46
C MET A 483 -31.03 -17.82 -13.99
N ASP A 484 -31.81 -16.84 -13.53
CA ASP A 484 -33.25 -16.77 -13.68
C ASP A 484 -33.67 -15.85 -14.83
N GLN A 485 -32.73 -15.08 -15.39
CA GLN A 485 -32.95 -14.06 -16.43
C GLN A 485 -34.00 -13.00 -16.04
N ARG A 486 -34.29 -12.87 -14.74
CA ARG A 486 -35.24 -11.91 -14.19
C ARG A 486 -34.87 -11.55 -12.75
N ILE A 487 -35.15 -10.30 -12.37
CA ILE A 487 -35.06 -9.84 -10.98
C ILE A 487 -36.41 -9.21 -10.60
N ALA A 488 -36.88 -9.44 -9.37
CA ALA A 488 -38.10 -8.80 -8.88
C ALA A 488 -37.79 -7.46 -8.19
N ALA A 489 -38.76 -6.53 -8.18
CA ALA A 489 -38.60 -5.24 -7.51
C ALA A 489 -38.18 -5.35 -6.03
N PRO A 490 -38.74 -6.28 -5.23
CA PRO A 490 -38.31 -6.44 -3.83
C PRO A 490 -36.83 -6.80 -3.66
N ASP A 491 -36.20 -7.47 -4.64
CA ASP A 491 -34.78 -7.79 -4.56
C ASP A 491 -33.92 -6.53 -4.77
N ILE A 492 -34.37 -5.58 -5.58
CA ILE A 492 -33.73 -4.26 -5.76
C ILE A 492 -33.91 -3.41 -4.49
N ASP A 493 -35.11 -3.44 -3.90
CA ASP A 493 -35.40 -2.72 -2.66
C ASP A 493 -34.53 -3.22 -1.49
N ALA A 494 -34.25 -4.53 -1.44
CA ALA A 494 -33.34 -5.11 -0.47
C ALA A 494 -31.90 -4.56 -0.63
N VAL A 495 -31.40 -4.42 -1.86
CA VAL A 495 -30.10 -3.76 -2.10
C VAL A 495 -30.13 -2.31 -1.64
N SER A 496 -31.19 -1.57 -2.00
CA SER A 496 -31.37 -0.17 -1.60
C SER A 496 -31.37 0.02 -0.08
N ALA A 497 -31.94 -0.94 0.66
CA ALA A 497 -31.93 -0.96 2.13
C ALA A 497 -30.56 -1.30 2.73
N SER A 498 -29.75 -2.11 2.04
CA SER A 498 -28.40 -2.50 2.47
C SER A 498 -27.30 -1.48 2.14
N LEU A 499 -27.63 -0.40 1.41
CA LEU A 499 -26.66 0.67 1.09
C LEU A 499 -26.05 1.24 2.37
N GLN A 500 -24.74 1.13 2.45
CA GLN A 500 -23.91 1.72 3.50
C GLN A 500 -23.89 3.26 3.38
N PRO A 501 -23.36 4.00 4.38
CA PRO A 501 -23.29 5.46 4.32
C PRO A 501 -22.39 6.02 3.21
N PHE A 502 -21.73 5.17 2.41
CA PHE A 502 -20.96 5.53 1.24
C PHE A 502 -20.98 4.41 0.19
N VAL A 503 -20.54 4.74 -1.01
CA VAL A 503 -20.38 3.80 -2.13
C VAL A 503 -18.89 3.58 -2.37
N ASP A 504 -18.44 2.36 -2.12
CA ASP A 504 -17.08 1.92 -2.45
C ASP A 504 -16.99 1.42 -3.91
N HIS A 505 -15.79 1.01 -4.32
CA HIS A 505 -15.53 0.46 -5.65
C HIS A 505 -16.38 -0.79 -5.91
N TYR A 506 -16.59 -1.64 -4.90
CA TYR A 506 -17.28 -2.91 -5.06
C TYR A 506 -18.79 -2.72 -5.28
N VAL A 507 -19.42 -1.82 -4.52
CA VAL A 507 -20.81 -1.40 -4.73
C VAL A 507 -20.97 -0.70 -6.07
N ALA A 508 -20.06 0.20 -6.44
CA ALA A 508 -20.12 0.89 -7.73
C ALA A 508 -20.03 -0.10 -8.91
N SER A 509 -19.05 -1.01 -8.89
CA SER A 509 -18.92 -2.06 -9.92
C SER A 509 -20.14 -2.98 -9.97
N GLY A 510 -20.71 -3.36 -8.81
CA GLY A 510 -21.94 -4.15 -8.76
C GLY A 510 -23.15 -3.44 -9.40
N LEU A 511 -23.30 -2.13 -9.16
CA LEU A 511 -24.34 -1.30 -9.81
C LEU A 511 -24.10 -1.16 -11.32
N MET A 512 -22.85 -1.13 -11.76
CA MET A 512 -22.54 -1.05 -13.19
C MET A 512 -22.89 -2.39 -13.88
N GLU A 513 -22.46 -3.52 -13.32
CA GLU A 513 -22.68 -4.85 -13.90
C GLU A 513 -24.16 -5.25 -13.95
N VAL A 514 -24.92 -5.07 -12.86
CA VAL A 514 -26.35 -5.40 -12.86
C VAL A 514 -27.10 -4.50 -13.87
N GLY A 515 -26.75 -3.21 -13.94
CA GLY A 515 -27.33 -2.27 -14.89
C GLY A 515 -27.05 -2.67 -16.34
N ARG A 516 -25.82 -3.12 -16.62
CA ARG A 516 -25.39 -3.63 -17.93
C ARG A 516 -26.22 -4.84 -18.36
N LEU A 517 -26.47 -5.81 -17.47
CA LEU A 517 -27.32 -6.97 -17.77
C LEU A 517 -28.76 -6.58 -18.14
N GLY A 518 -29.28 -5.53 -17.50
CA GLY A 518 -30.59 -4.96 -17.82
C GLY A 518 -30.65 -4.33 -19.20
N ILE A 519 -29.73 -3.39 -19.48
CA ILE A 519 -29.70 -2.65 -20.76
C ILE A 519 -29.48 -3.60 -21.94
N THR A 520 -28.63 -4.60 -21.78
CA THR A 520 -28.31 -5.59 -22.83
C THR A 520 -29.40 -6.64 -23.05
N GLY A 521 -30.46 -6.64 -22.23
CA GLY A 521 -31.56 -7.60 -22.34
C GLY A 521 -31.22 -9.02 -21.89
N VAL A 522 -30.02 -9.24 -21.31
CA VAL A 522 -29.64 -10.54 -20.70
C VAL A 522 -30.57 -10.88 -19.54
N CYS A 523 -31.11 -9.85 -18.87
CA CYS A 523 -31.91 -10.02 -17.67
C CYS A 523 -33.02 -8.98 -17.59
N ARG A 524 -34.23 -9.44 -17.30
CA ARG A 524 -35.41 -8.59 -17.17
C ARG A 524 -35.42 -7.91 -15.80
N LEU A 525 -35.20 -6.59 -15.79
CA LEU A 525 -35.17 -5.76 -14.59
C LEU A 525 -36.34 -4.78 -14.54
N PRO A 526 -36.91 -4.47 -13.37
CA PRO A 526 -37.79 -3.31 -13.17
C PRO A 526 -36.99 -2.02 -13.31
N HIS A 527 -36.85 -1.52 -14.54
CA HIS A 527 -35.89 -0.46 -14.87
C HIS A 527 -36.07 0.83 -14.04
N ALA A 528 -37.31 1.27 -13.80
CA ALA A 528 -37.57 2.44 -12.98
C ALA A 528 -37.03 2.29 -11.53
N ARG A 529 -37.23 1.12 -10.91
CA ARG A 529 -36.72 0.84 -9.55
C ARG A 529 -35.19 0.76 -9.53
N TYR A 530 -34.59 0.22 -10.59
CA TYR A 530 -33.15 0.17 -10.70
C TYR A 530 -32.53 1.57 -10.84
N ALA A 531 -33.16 2.46 -11.63
CA ALA A 531 -32.73 3.84 -11.76
C ALA A 531 -32.81 4.60 -10.41
N GLU A 532 -33.89 4.39 -9.63
CA GLU A 532 -34.02 4.93 -8.26
C GLU A 532 -32.89 4.44 -7.34
N LEU A 533 -32.48 3.17 -7.43
CA LEU A 533 -31.36 2.62 -6.66
C LEU A 533 -30.05 3.33 -7.01
N VAL A 534 -29.75 3.51 -8.30
CA VAL A 534 -28.54 4.20 -8.77
C VAL A 534 -28.55 5.67 -8.33
N GLU A 535 -29.70 6.35 -8.42
CA GLU A 535 -29.83 7.74 -7.96
C GLU A 535 -29.61 7.85 -6.45
N ARG A 536 -30.15 6.91 -5.66
CA ARG A 536 -29.93 6.85 -4.21
C ARG A 536 -28.45 6.63 -3.89
N ALA A 537 -27.77 5.73 -4.60
CA ALA A 537 -26.35 5.49 -4.43
C ALA A 537 -25.52 6.75 -4.73
N LEU A 538 -25.84 7.48 -5.80
CA LEU A 538 -25.16 8.72 -6.18
C LEU A 538 -25.38 9.89 -5.21
N LYS A 539 -26.43 9.86 -4.38
CA LYS A 539 -26.67 10.82 -3.29
C LYS A 539 -25.75 10.60 -2.09
N LEU A 540 -25.13 9.42 -1.97
CA LEU A 540 -24.16 9.12 -0.93
C LEU A 540 -22.76 9.61 -1.32
N PRO A 541 -21.85 9.81 -0.34
CA PRO A 541 -20.42 9.88 -0.60
C PRO A 541 -19.95 8.69 -1.44
N VAL A 542 -19.12 8.94 -2.44
CA VAL A 542 -18.51 7.91 -3.28
C VAL A 542 -17.01 7.96 -3.02
N ILE A 543 -16.37 6.80 -2.92
CA ILE A 543 -14.99 6.63 -2.46
C ILE A 543 -13.97 7.55 -3.13
N ASP A 544 -14.13 7.82 -4.43
CA ASP A 544 -13.29 8.74 -5.16
C ASP A 544 -14.03 9.38 -6.36
N PRO A 545 -13.51 10.50 -6.91
CA PRO A 545 -14.12 11.19 -8.05
C PRO A 545 -14.20 10.36 -9.34
N THR A 546 -13.24 9.46 -9.58
CA THR A 546 -13.21 8.59 -10.76
C THR A 546 -14.34 7.56 -10.69
N THR A 547 -14.52 6.90 -9.55
CA THR A 547 -15.65 5.98 -9.32
C THR A 547 -16.98 6.71 -9.46
N ARG A 548 -17.10 7.94 -8.93
CA ARG A 548 -18.32 8.76 -9.11
C ARG A 548 -18.59 9.09 -10.57
N GLN A 549 -17.56 9.47 -11.33
CA GLN A 549 -17.69 9.77 -12.75
C GLN A 549 -18.15 8.53 -13.53
N LYS A 550 -17.55 7.36 -13.28
CA LYS A 550 -17.96 6.08 -13.89
C LYS A 550 -19.43 5.78 -13.61
N LEU A 551 -19.87 5.92 -12.36
CA LEU A 551 -21.26 5.67 -11.98
C LEU A 551 -22.25 6.67 -12.63
N LEU A 552 -21.88 7.95 -12.77
CA LEU A 552 -22.67 8.94 -13.49
C LEU A 552 -22.77 8.62 -14.99
N MET A 553 -21.67 8.19 -15.62
CA MET A 553 -21.69 7.74 -17.01
C MET A 553 -22.65 6.55 -17.20
N TYR A 554 -22.59 5.57 -16.29
CA TYR A 554 -23.53 4.44 -16.30
C TYR A 554 -24.99 4.86 -16.05
N GLN A 555 -25.24 5.82 -15.16
CA GLN A 555 -26.57 6.42 -14.99
C GLN A 555 -27.05 7.05 -16.30
N ALA A 556 -26.18 7.78 -17.02
CA ALA A 556 -26.54 8.37 -18.31
C ALA A 556 -26.86 7.31 -19.38
N HIS A 557 -26.14 6.19 -19.41
CA HIS A 557 -26.49 5.04 -20.27
C HIS A 557 -27.87 4.48 -19.93
N TYR A 558 -28.21 4.41 -18.65
CA TYR A 558 -29.51 3.92 -18.21
C TYR A 558 -30.66 4.87 -18.55
N LEU A 559 -30.47 6.18 -18.32
CA LEU A 559 -31.44 7.21 -18.70
C LEU A 559 -31.67 7.24 -20.22
N TRP A 560 -30.60 7.08 -21.00
CA TRP A 560 -30.70 6.96 -22.44
C TRP A 560 -31.54 5.75 -22.88
N TYR A 561 -31.35 4.60 -22.23
CA TYR A 561 -32.17 3.41 -22.47
C TYR A 561 -33.65 3.62 -22.11
N LEU A 562 -33.94 4.42 -21.09
CA LEU A 562 -35.29 4.83 -20.70
C LEU A 562 -35.92 5.92 -21.58
N GLU A 563 -35.27 6.26 -22.70
CA GLU A 563 -35.68 7.32 -23.63
C GLU A 563 -35.66 8.74 -23.01
N GLU A 564 -34.96 8.93 -21.89
CA GLU A 564 -34.78 10.23 -21.22
C GLU A 564 -33.50 10.94 -21.71
N ALA A 565 -33.48 11.26 -23.01
CA ALA A 565 -32.28 11.74 -23.71
C ALA A 565 -31.64 13.00 -23.11
N ASP A 566 -32.44 14.03 -22.77
CA ASP A 566 -31.91 15.28 -22.22
C ASP A 566 -31.33 15.09 -20.80
N ALA A 567 -31.96 14.24 -19.98
CA ALA A 567 -31.47 13.90 -18.65
C ALA A 567 -30.15 13.11 -18.73
N ALA A 568 -30.02 12.23 -19.71
CA ALA A 568 -28.78 11.51 -19.98
C ALA A 568 -27.63 12.45 -20.37
N LEU A 569 -27.88 13.40 -21.27
CA LEU A 569 -26.89 14.41 -21.68
C LEU A 569 -26.44 15.29 -20.51
N GLU A 570 -27.39 15.73 -19.68
CA GLU A 570 -27.05 16.53 -18.49
C GLU A 570 -26.23 15.71 -17.47
N THR A 571 -26.55 14.43 -17.32
CA THR A 571 -25.80 13.52 -16.44
C THR A 571 -24.36 13.33 -16.92
N LEU A 572 -24.12 13.24 -18.24
CA LEU A 572 -22.76 13.18 -18.80
C LEU A 572 -21.97 14.47 -18.55
N ARG A 573 -22.61 15.64 -18.64
CA ARG A 573 -21.96 16.92 -18.29
C ARG A 573 -21.58 16.98 -16.81
N ARG A 574 -22.46 16.51 -15.92
CA ARG A 574 -22.18 16.36 -14.48
C ARG A 574 -21.04 15.36 -14.22
N ALA A 575 -20.98 14.27 -14.98
CA ALA A 575 -19.89 13.30 -14.91
C ALA A 575 -18.55 13.96 -15.28
N HIS A 576 -18.49 14.74 -16.36
CA HIS A 576 -17.28 15.49 -16.71
C HIS A 576 -16.90 16.52 -15.64
N ALA A 577 -17.87 17.26 -15.08
CA ALA A 577 -17.61 18.23 -14.03
C ALA A 577 -17.01 17.61 -12.75
N THR A 578 -17.28 16.32 -12.50
CA THR A 578 -16.72 15.58 -11.36
C THR A 578 -15.21 15.34 -11.52
N GLN A 579 -14.75 15.03 -12.73
CA GLN A 579 -13.33 14.86 -13.05
C GLN A 579 -13.04 15.46 -14.43
N PRO A 580 -12.76 16.78 -14.51
CA PRO A 580 -12.57 17.48 -15.77
C PRO A 580 -11.38 16.97 -16.60
N GLY A 581 -10.41 16.32 -15.94
CA GLY A 581 -9.28 15.66 -16.60
C GLY A 581 -9.66 14.41 -17.40
N ASN A 582 -10.89 13.92 -17.30
CA ASN A 582 -11.40 12.85 -18.14
C ASN A 582 -12.49 13.39 -19.07
N VAL A 583 -12.21 13.35 -20.37
CA VAL A 583 -13.06 13.90 -21.43
C VAL A 583 -14.06 12.90 -21.99
N VAL A 584 -13.98 11.62 -21.59
CA VAL A 584 -14.88 10.55 -22.06
C VAL A 584 -16.36 10.91 -21.93
N PRO A 585 -16.85 11.51 -20.81
CA PRO A 585 -18.26 11.86 -20.72
C PRO A 585 -18.72 12.88 -21.78
N LEU A 586 -17.88 13.85 -22.14
CA LEU A 586 -18.19 14.81 -23.20
C LEU A 586 -18.19 14.14 -24.57
N LEU A 587 -17.25 13.22 -24.83
CA LEU A 587 -17.21 12.45 -26.07
C LEU A 587 -18.46 11.56 -26.22
N LEU A 588 -18.94 10.93 -25.14
CA LEU A 588 -20.21 10.20 -25.13
C LEU A 588 -21.40 11.14 -25.39
N ALA A 589 -21.41 12.34 -24.80
CA ALA A 589 -22.47 13.31 -25.03
C ALA A 589 -22.53 13.75 -26.51
N THR A 590 -21.37 13.95 -27.14
CA THR A 590 -21.27 14.18 -28.60
C THR A 590 -21.91 13.03 -29.38
N GLU A 591 -21.61 11.77 -29.03
CA GLU A 591 -22.19 10.62 -29.72
C GLU A 591 -23.71 10.54 -29.58
N TYR A 592 -24.23 10.83 -28.38
CA TYR A 592 -25.67 10.86 -28.10
C TYR A 592 -26.35 11.95 -28.94
N LEU A 593 -25.79 13.16 -28.98
CA LEU A 593 -26.31 14.27 -29.79
C LEU A 593 -26.30 13.95 -31.29
N LEU A 594 -25.26 13.26 -31.78
CA LEU A 594 -25.23 12.79 -33.17
C LEU A 594 -26.34 11.78 -33.46
N HIS A 595 -26.62 10.88 -32.51
CA HIS A 595 -27.74 9.92 -32.64
C HIS A 595 -29.09 10.64 -32.72
N LEU A 596 -29.28 11.70 -31.92
CA LEU A 596 -30.46 12.57 -31.96
C LEU A 596 -30.49 13.51 -33.19
N ARG A 597 -29.48 13.48 -34.06
CA ARG A 597 -29.29 14.41 -35.19
C ARG A 597 -29.18 15.88 -34.79
N ARG A 598 -28.76 16.16 -33.54
CA ARG A 598 -28.50 17.52 -33.01
C ARG A 598 -27.06 17.93 -33.31
N THR A 599 -26.71 18.01 -34.59
CA THR A 599 -25.32 18.12 -35.05
C THR A 599 -24.60 19.38 -34.60
N GLN A 600 -25.29 20.52 -34.48
CA GLN A 600 -24.67 21.77 -33.98
C GLN A 600 -24.26 21.66 -32.52
N GLU A 601 -25.11 21.04 -31.69
CA GLU A 601 -24.80 20.81 -30.28
C GLU A 601 -23.71 19.75 -30.12
N ALA A 602 -23.73 18.69 -30.94
CA ALA A 602 -22.67 17.70 -30.96
C ALA A 602 -21.31 18.32 -31.26
N GLN A 603 -21.26 19.25 -32.23
CA GLN A 603 -20.04 20.00 -32.55
C GLN A 603 -19.56 20.81 -31.33
N ALA A 604 -20.45 21.53 -30.66
CA ALA A 604 -20.11 22.32 -29.48
C ALA A 604 -19.58 21.45 -28.32
N GLU A 605 -20.20 20.30 -28.03
CA GLU A 605 -19.71 19.39 -26.98
C GLU A 605 -18.37 18.75 -27.35
N PHE A 606 -18.15 18.43 -28.64
CA PHE A 606 -16.88 17.91 -29.10
C PHE A 606 -15.74 18.93 -28.95
N GLU A 607 -16.00 20.20 -29.26
CA GLU A 607 -15.03 21.28 -29.06
C GLU A 607 -14.69 21.46 -27.58
N ARG A 608 -15.68 21.35 -26.68
CA ARG A 608 -15.44 21.35 -25.23
C ARG A 608 -14.57 20.17 -24.80
N ALA A 609 -14.81 18.98 -25.36
CA ALA A 609 -13.98 17.80 -25.10
C ALA A 609 -12.52 18.03 -25.55
N LEU A 610 -12.31 18.61 -26.73
CA LEU A 610 -10.96 18.94 -27.22
C LEU A 610 -10.25 19.99 -26.37
N GLN A 611 -10.97 21.03 -25.93
CA GLN A 611 -10.42 22.05 -25.03
C GLN A 611 -10.03 21.45 -23.68
N ALA A 612 -10.87 20.59 -23.10
CA ALA A 612 -10.56 19.90 -21.86
C ALA A 612 -9.42 18.89 -22.03
N ALA A 613 -9.26 18.31 -23.23
CA ALA A 613 -8.14 17.42 -23.57
C ALA A 613 -6.80 18.16 -23.78
N ALA A 614 -6.82 19.47 -23.98
CA ALA A 614 -5.63 20.25 -24.31
C ALA A 614 -4.62 20.25 -23.14
N GLY A 615 -3.49 19.57 -23.33
CA GLY A 615 -2.42 19.47 -22.33
C GLY A 615 -2.48 18.24 -21.42
N LEU A 616 -3.46 17.36 -21.61
CA LEU A 616 -3.50 16.05 -20.95
C LEU A 616 -2.65 15.02 -21.72
N PRO A 617 -2.12 13.98 -21.06
CA PRO A 617 -1.43 12.87 -21.73
C PRO A 617 -2.29 12.18 -22.80
N VAL A 618 -1.72 11.19 -23.48
CA VAL A 618 -2.16 10.61 -24.77
C VAL A 618 -3.41 9.68 -24.78
N PRO A 619 -4.05 9.22 -23.67
CA PRO A 619 -4.91 8.02 -23.74
C PRO A 619 -6.22 8.19 -24.53
N TYR A 620 -6.64 9.43 -24.85
CA TYR A 620 -7.91 9.68 -25.54
C TYR A 620 -7.79 9.80 -27.07
N SER A 621 -6.59 9.83 -27.64
CA SER A 621 -6.35 10.11 -29.07
C SER A 621 -7.15 9.19 -30.02
N GLY A 622 -7.25 7.90 -29.70
CA GLY A 622 -8.03 6.94 -30.47
C GLY A 622 -9.54 7.21 -30.43
N LEU A 623 -10.09 7.49 -29.23
CA LEU A 623 -11.52 7.75 -29.06
C LEU A 623 -11.91 9.10 -29.68
N VAL A 624 -11.09 10.15 -29.46
CA VAL A 624 -11.26 11.47 -30.06
C VAL A 624 -11.33 11.36 -31.59
N ARG A 625 -10.37 10.64 -32.20
CA ARG A 625 -10.35 10.44 -33.66
C ARG A 625 -11.62 9.73 -34.16
N ARG A 626 -12.08 8.69 -33.45
CA ARG A 626 -13.32 7.99 -33.83
C ARG A 626 -14.54 8.91 -33.81
N VAL A 627 -14.69 9.72 -32.77
CA VAL A 627 -15.82 10.67 -32.64
C VAL A 627 -15.71 11.78 -33.67
N GLU A 628 -14.50 12.30 -33.93
CA GLU A 628 -14.22 13.30 -34.96
C GLU A 628 -14.63 12.82 -36.35
N GLU A 629 -14.22 11.62 -36.75
CA GLU A 629 -14.59 11.02 -38.03
C GLU A 629 -16.11 10.87 -38.18
N LYS A 630 -16.80 10.49 -37.10
CA LYS A 630 -18.26 10.34 -37.08
C LYS A 630 -18.96 11.69 -37.23
N LEU A 631 -18.51 12.71 -36.50
CA LEU A 631 -19.00 14.09 -36.57
C LEU A 631 -18.78 14.69 -37.97
N ALA A 632 -17.61 14.46 -38.58
CA ALA A 632 -17.30 14.88 -39.94
C ALA A 632 -18.19 14.21 -41.00
N ARG A 633 -18.53 12.92 -40.82
CA ARG A 633 -19.48 12.22 -41.70
C ARG A 633 -20.89 12.78 -41.61
N CYS A 634 -21.39 13.03 -40.39
CA CYS A 634 -22.75 13.53 -40.17
C CYS A 634 -22.94 15.00 -40.59
N THR A 635 -21.87 15.82 -40.61
CA THR A 635 -21.92 17.23 -41.05
C THR A 635 -21.85 17.40 -42.57
N ARG A 636 -21.17 16.51 -43.31
CA ARG A 636 -21.00 16.61 -44.78
C ARG A 636 -22.17 16.06 -45.62
N GLY A 637 -23.34 15.83 -45.02
CA GLY A 637 -24.53 15.38 -45.74
C GLY A 637 -24.54 13.90 -46.16
N GLY A 638 -23.53 13.09 -45.76
CA GLY A 638 -23.39 11.68 -46.14
C GLY A 638 -24.31 10.68 -45.41
N GLY A 639 -25.33 11.18 -44.71
CA GLY A 639 -26.17 10.39 -43.81
C GLY A 639 -25.45 10.06 -42.50
N CYS A 640 -26.06 10.42 -41.36
CA CYS A 640 -25.59 9.94 -40.07
C CYS A 640 -26.07 8.49 -39.94
N PRO A 641 -25.19 7.47 -39.98
CA PRO A 641 -25.63 6.08 -39.92
C PRO A 641 -26.43 5.89 -38.64
N ALA A 642 -27.66 5.41 -38.76
CA ALA A 642 -28.39 4.92 -37.60
C ALA A 642 -27.56 3.76 -37.04
N SER A 643 -26.90 3.96 -35.89
CA SER A 643 -26.38 2.82 -35.15
C SER A 643 -27.59 1.96 -34.83
N THR A 644 -27.61 0.73 -35.32
CA THR A 644 -28.64 -0.26 -35.02
C THR A 644 -28.92 -0.24 -33.52
N SER A 645 -30.14 0.16 -33.16
CA SER A 645 -30.84 -0.06 -31.89
C SER A 645 -29.97 -0.38 -30.66
N GLY A 646 -29.87 0.58 -29.73
CA GLY A 646 -29.57 0.30 -28.31
C GLY A 646 -28.10 0.17 -27.91
N ALA A 647 -27.15 0.09 -28.84
CA ALA A 647 -25.72 -0.01 -28.53
C ALA A 647 -24.97 1.28 -28.89
N VAL A 648 -25.10 2.33 -28.08
CA VAL A 648 -23.89 3.12 -27.82
C VAL A 648 -23.00 2.15 -27.08
N VAL A 649 -22.03 1.60 -27.81
CA VAL A 649 -21.32 0.38 -27.42
C VAL A 649 -20.77 0.58 -26.02
N LEU A 650 -21.33 -0.17 -25.06
CA LEU A 650 -20.66 -0.55 -23.82
C LEU A 650 -19.47 -1.42 -24.22
N GLU A 651 -18.51 -0.84 -24.92
CA GLU A 651 -17.37 -1.54 -25.43
C GLU A 651 -16.46 -1.72 -24.21
N PRO A 652 -15.97 -2.94 -23.91
CA PRO A 652 -15.02 -3.16 -22.82
C PRO A 652 -13.78 -2.24 -22.91
N GLN A 653 -13.55 -1.63 -24.08
CA GLN A 653 -12.51 -0.64 -24.29
C GLN A 653 -12.72 0.70 -23.57
N THR A 654 -13.96 1.12 -23.26
CA THR A 654 -14.16 2.35 -22.45
C THR A 654 -13.86 2.12 -20.98
N ASP A 655 -14.01 0.90 -20.48
CA ASP A 655 -13.52 0.53 -19.14
C ASP A 655 -11.98 0.45 -19.11
N ASN A 656 -11.34 -0.09 -20.16
CA ASN A 656 -9.88 -0.17 -20.31
C ASN A 656 -9.17 1.17 -20.68
N VAL A 657 -9.92 2.27 -20.87
CA VAL A 657 -9.34 3.62 -21.04
C VAL A 657 -9.37 4.39 -19.70
N VAL A 658 -10.11 3.87 -18.71
CA VAL A 658 -10.25 4.44 -17.35
C VAL A 658 -9.80 3.43 -16.27
N GLU A 659 -9.14 2.35 -16.67
CA GLU A 659 -8.27 1.48 -15.85
C GLU A 659 -6.82 1.66 -16.31
#